data_AF-A0A943GWY8-F1
#
_entry.id   AF-A0A943GWY8-F1
#
_cell.length_a   1.000
_cell.length_b   1.000
_cell.length_c   1.000
_cell.angle_alpha   90.00
_cell.angle_beta   90.00
_cell.angle_gamma   90.00
#
_symmetry.space_group_name_H-M   'P 1'
#
loop_
_entity.id
_entity.type
_entity.pdbx_description
1 polymer ?
#
loop_
_entity_poly.entity_id
_entity_poly.type
_entity_poly.pdbx_seq_one_letter_code
_entity_poly.pdbx_strand_id
1 'polypeptide(L)'
;PEHMESLGRMMAYERDRNRINLKKDSPDRMIYETSFNLKNITSDVVITLEYEKVQQIHFNAYLWSQTAYAKDRIKIDGKNPTESNANLTTDGHSFVWEWDGVTTGEGPNGTGNGGATSHTWELDQLEINDEALIIPMVFLNDVGKTLTEKVTLASGTEVTLSVTSLGGTNAYDGKRHYKLEIANCYEDVTISGGNMVAHRHQEYAIRELFGVSDPGFYTATDAQGYPQEWKTMKPDTLIAKIGLGGKNKWTDPFRFKREVGYYKPDISFTTKEGTVLQNNYKIGYDEDNDGKPYIEYLIRTDGNTADPNAMGEYRVVSWDDWEASPDGYFYFRGSEEVKEFVGTNYTKPDWNPENAYKGVILVNINAHPIRIGLDYLDGADETGKKAPRAEDITNLPKTQYGGPHGYNLVNNQRLLISNLKPVDLKNEFVFDHWEVMATDREMTDDKMWGYLTGEVRKDANGDPYVSRPGMEYLLDVSMLNDLENCFYMKADPGSGHTNGNPFNDKPHKGAQTHAIITVRAVWKKYESKPTIPYTVRYVTAEIKDGQIDPSTEKVIEERTHTVNKGAMLVTDLYQDGTKTPSASIQAVLRGENDAKEDYTNSGNVRWVVYEPKTTKMIQSVDMNNNVATIYLIKGNTKVNVEKAWTSRDHTEAEVNVQLQRRKTDAENWQKVENTVLNEGKKWEHQFDVDLYYELPSTEKDFVKTWQYRVVEIDGNETPIEENGQMTAGENLYRVGYRFDTDKQAWVVENTRLLDLTVSKVVKGKAGDRTKEFVFDIQASDSGGQALNGDYSYIGSVKAGFDTQSQKPDNGTLTFQNGKARITLKHGQQIQIKNLPVNAQITVTEQSAKGYQTSYTVNGENKNGGSLTLIKHSTVDVVNKKSDIAATGITDDIRGIGAGLGMAAIAVLSFGGLALLRLKKGRKR
;
A
#
# COMPACT_ATOMS: atom_id res chain seq x y z
N PRO A 1 38.43 -4.66 15.91
CA PRO A 1 38.31 -3.81 17.12
C PRO A 1 36.84 -3.78 17.55
N GLU A 2 36.54 -4.26 18.75
CA GLU A 2 35.18 -4.23 19.29
C GLU A 2 34.86 -2.81 19.76
N HIS A 3 34.13 -2.06 18.94
CA HIS A 3 33.50 -0.81 19.37
C HIS A 3 32.25 -1.16 20.18
N MET A 4 32.41 -1.25 21.51
CA MET A 4 31.28 -1.25 22.44
C MET A 4 30.69 0.15 22.54
N GLU A 5 29.92 0.53 21.51
CA GLU A 5 29.13 1.76 21.48
C GLU A 5 27.71 1.42 21.93
N SER A 6 27.35 1.81 23.16
CA SER A 6 25.98 1.70 23.65
C SER A 6 25.07 2.64 22.86
N LEU A 7 23.92 2.15 22.41
CA LEU A 7 22.98 2.86 21.53
C LEU A 7 22.19 3.94 22.29
N GLY A 8 22.90 5.01 22.67
CA GLY A 8 22.37 6.18 23.38
C GLY A 8 22.13 5.99 24.88
N ARG A 9 21.40 6.96 25.44
CA ARG A 9 20.71 6.95 26.74
C ARG A 9 19.42 7.73 26.54
N MET A 10 18.39 7.48 27.34
CA MET A 10 17.20 8.34 27.33
C MET A 10 17.56 9.79 27.70
N MET A 11 16.84 10.75 27.11
CA MET A 11 16.98 12.16 27.44
C MET A 11 16.35 12.43 28.81
N ALA A 12 17.09 13.11 29.68
CA ALA A 12 16.66 13.46 31.02
C ALA A 12 16.56 14.98 31.14
N TYR A 13 15.48 15.49 31.73
CA TYR A 13 15.23 16.93 31.86
C TYR A 13 15.21 17.35 33.33
N GLU A 14 15.68 18.57 33.63
CA GLU A 14 15.63 19.15 34.97
C GLU A 14 15.18 20.62 34.94
N ARG A 15 14.50 21.06 36.01
CA ARG A 15 13.88 22.38 36.09
C ARG A 15 14.72 23.35 36.93
N ASP A 16 15.16 24.46 36.34
CA ASP A 16 15.67 25.64 37.05
C ASP A 16 14.66 26.80 36.99
N ARG A 17 14.06 27.12 38.15
CA ARG A 17 13.09 28.22 38.35
C ARG A 17 11.90 28.17 37.38
N ASN A 18 12.02 28.83 36.23
CA ASN A 18 10.97 28.95 35.21
C ASN A 18 11.34 28.26 33.88
N ARG A 19 12.55 27.70 33.78
CA ARG A 19 13.01 26.91 32.64
C ARG A 19 13.02 25.43 33.01
N ILE A 20 12.76 24.59 32.02
CA ILE A 20 13.28 23.23 31.99
C ILE A 20 14.48 23.29 31.06
N ASN A 21 15.48 22.47 31.32
CA ASN A 21 16.64 22.32 30.46
C ASN A 21 16.92 20.82 30.35
N LEU A 22 17.43 20.39 29.20
CA LEU A 22 18.13 19.11 29.11
C LEU A 22 19.18 19.01 30.24
N LYS A 23 19.13 17.93 31.01
CA LYS A 23 19.95 17.73 32.19
C LYS A 23 21.41 17.59 31.80
N LYS A 24 22.31 18.14 32.61
CA LYS A 24 23.75 17.96 32.39
C LYS A 24 24.12 16.46 32.30
N ASP A 25 24.91 16.12 31.28
CA ASP A 25 25.39 14.77 30.96
C ASP A 25 24.28 13.81 30.42
N SER A 26 23.11 14.35 30.04
CA SER A 26 22.13 13.73 29.13
C SER A 26 22.57 13.88 27.67
N PRO A 27 22.25 12.94 26.76
CA PRO A 27 22.30 13.19 25.31
C PRO A 27 21.20 14.17 24.90
N ASP A 28 21.42 14.83 23.75
CA ASP A 28 20.56 15.82 23.09
C ASP A 28 19.78 15.26 21.88
N ARG A 29 20.13 14.04 21.44
CA ARG A 29 19.41 13.25 20.44
C ARG A 29 19.78 11.77 20.53
N MET A 30 18.93 10.88 20.02
CA MET A 30 19.21 9.45 19.89
C MET A 30 19.18 9.04 18.41
N ILE A 31 20.34 9.06 17.75
CA ILE A 31 20.52 8.61 16.36
C ILE A 31 21.74 7.69 16.30
N TYR A 32 21.61 6.52 15.68
CA TYR A 32 22.71 5.60 15.41
C TYR A 32 22.90 5.42 13.91
N GLU A 33 23.85 6.17 13.36
CA GLU A 33 24.29 6.07 11.96
C GLU A 33 25.75 5.62 11.91
N THR A 34 26.05 4.64 11.06
CA THR A 34 27.40 4.13 10.87
C THR A 34 27.61 3.63 9.44
N SER A 35 28.84 3.65 8.95
CA SER A 35 29.18 3.19 7.60
C SER A 35 30.54 2.50 7.58
N PHE A 36 30.63 1.39 6.85
CA PHE A 36 31.80 0.50 6.87
C PHE A 36 32.49 0.47 5.50
N ASN A 37 33.56 1.26 5.35
CA ASN A 37 34.32 1.36 4.10
C ASN A 37 35.38 0.25 4.01
N LEU A 38 34.94 -0.97 3.65
CA LEU A 38 35.74 -2.19 3.67
C LEU A 38 36.52 -2.40 2.36
N LYS A 39 37.76 -2.89 2.45
CA LYS A 39 38.66 -3.17 1.31
C LYS A 39 39.35 -4.51 1.50
N ASN A 40 39.63 -5.21 0.39
CA ASN A 40 40.32 -6.50 0.35
C ASN A 40 39.69 -7.59 1.27
N ILE A 41 38.35 -7.69 1.26
CA ILE A 41 37.62 -8.73 1.98
C ILE A 41 37.96 -10.11 1.37
N THR A 42 38.36 -11.07 2.21
CA THR A 42 38.72 -12.45 1.82
C THR A 42 37.91 -13.54 2.50
N SER A 43 36.98 -13.17 3.38
CA SER A 43 36.03 -14.03 4.09
C SER A 43 34.76 -13.24 4.42
N ASP A 44 33.71 -13.91 4.89
CA ASP A 44 32.49 -13.25 5.37
C ASP A 44 32.81 -12.18 6.43
N VAL A 45 32.05 -11.07 6.40
CA VAL A 45 32.13 -10.00 7.40
C VAL A 45 30.82 -9.98 8.19
N VAL A 46 30.93 -10.27 9.48
CA VAL A 46 29.80 -10.23 10.42
C VAL A 46 29.78 -8.87 11.10
N ILE A 47 28.68 -8.13 10.94
CA ILE A 47 28.39 -6.91 11.70
C ILE A 47 27.31 -7.29 12.71
N THR A 48 27.65 -7.23 14.00
CA THR A 48 26.70 -7.52 15.09
C THR A 48 26.24 -6.21 15.69
N LEU A 49 24.92 -5.99 15.70
CA LEU A 49 24.27 -4.89 16.41
C LEU A 49 23.54 -5.46 17.63
N GLU A 50 23.78 -4.89 18.80
CA GLU A 50 23.08 -5.21 20.05
C GLU A 50 22.31 -3.97 20.51
N TYR A 51 21.06 -4.16 20.91
CA TYR A 51 20.16 -3.10 21.38
C TYR A 51 19.21 -3.64 22.46
N GLU A 52 18.91 -2.81 23.46
CA GLU A 52 17.95 -3.14 24.51
C GLU A 52 16.58 -2.50 24.19
N LYS A 53 15.49 -3.27 24.32
CA LYS A 53 14.14 -2.71 24.11
C LYS A 53 13.70 -1.91 25.33
N VAL A 54 13.45 -0.61 25.14
CA VAL A 54 12.64 0.23 26.03
C VAL A 54 11.30 -0.45 26.33
N GLN A 55 11.05 -0.75 27.61
CA GLN A 55 9.82 -1.45 28.05
C GLN A 55 8.70 -0.48 28.46
N GLN A 56 9.06 0.68 29.00
CA GLN A 56 8.13 1.71 29.44
C GLN A 56 8.61 3.07 28.93
N ILE A 57 7.66 3.95 28.63
CA ILE A 57 7.88 5.34 28.21
C ILE A 57 7.24 6.24 29.25
N HIS A 58 7.98 7.22 29.74
CA HIS A 58 7.50 8.24 30.67
C HIS A 58 7.20 9.54 29.94
N PHE A 59 6.03 10.14 30.25
CA PHE A 59 5.66 11.46 29.77
C PHE A 59 5.56 12.44 30.95
N ASN A 60 6.10 13.65 30.76
CA ASN A 60 6.16 14.68 31.80
C ASN A 60 5.79 16.07 31.27
N ALA A 61 4.57 16.51 31.59
CA ALA A 61 4.15 17.91 31.51
C ALA A 61 4.12 18.59 32.88
N TYR A 62 4.32 17.87 34.00
CA TYR A 62 4.24 18.48 35.33
C TYR A 62 5.29 19.56 35.54
N LEU A 63 6.55 19.33 35.13
CA LEU A 63 7.61 20.33 35.26
C LEU A 63 7.22 21.66 34.59
N TRP A 64 6.63 21.59 33.40
CA TRP A 64 6.18 22.75 32.62
C TRP A 64 5.00 23.44 33.29
N SER A 65 4.00 22.65 33.72
CA SER A 65 2.78 23.11 34.37
C SER A 65 3.01 23.96 35.63
N GLN A 66 4.19 23.85 36.24
CA GLN A 66 4.58 24.57 37.45
C GLN A 66 5.51 25.77 37.19
N THR A 67 5.90 26.04 35.93
CA THR A 67 6.65 27.25 35.54
C THR A 67 5.78 28.51 35.60
N ALA A 68 6.38 29.69 35.66
CA ALA A 68 5.65 30.96 35.54
C ALA A 68 4.93 31.17 34.18
N TYR A 69 5.13 30.29 33.20
CA TYR A 69 4.56 30.37 31.85
C TYR A 69 3.25 29.58 31.70
N ALA A 70 3.00 28.57 32.54
CA ALA A 70 1.79 27.73 32.51
C ALA A 70 1.06 27.59 33.85
N LYS A 71 1.74 27.86 34.99
CA LYS A 71 1.15 27.70 36.31
C LYS A 71 -0.04 28.63 36.52
N ASP A 72 -1.14 28.03 37.00
CA ASP A 72 -2.45 28.68 37.20
C ASP A 72 -3.10 29.23 35.91
N ARG A 73 -2.53 28.91 34.73
CA ARG A 73 -3.01 29.29 33.38
C ARG A 73 -3.63 28.15 32.58
N ILE A 74 -3.43 26.90 33.00
CA ILE A 74 -4.02 25.69 32.38
C ILE A 74 -4.88 24.88 33.37
N LYS A 75 -5.77 24.03 32.84
CA LYS A 75 -6.43 22.94 33.57
C LYS A 75 -6.28 21.60 32.84
N ILE A 76 -6.29 20.51 33.59
CA ILE A 76 -6.36 19.13 33.09
C ILE A 76 -7.61 18.51 33.75
N ASP A 77 -8.57 18.03 32.96
CA ASP A 77 -9.93 17.69 33.42
C ASP A 77 -10.60 18.80 34.27
N GLY A 78 -10.41 20.07 33.93
CA GLY A 78 -10.87 21.21 34.73
C GLY A 78 -10.18 21.40 36.09
N LYS A 79 -9.19 20.55 36.46
CA LYS A 79 -8.41 20.62 37.71
C LYS A 79 -7.08 21.32 37.50
N ASN A 80 -6.46 21.79 38.58
CA ASN A 80 -5.06 22.24 38.52
C ASN A 80 -4.12 21.05 38.21
N PRO A 81 -3.01 21.28 37.49
CA PRO A 81 -1.96 20.27 37.29
C PRO A 81 -1.31 19.78 38.59
N THR A 82 -1.02 18.48 38.62
CA THR A 82 -0.33 17.73 39.68
C THR A 82 0.56 16.66 39.02
N GLU A 83 1.50 16.07 39.75
CA GLU A 83 2.29 14.93 39.26
C GLU A 83 1.41 13.76 38.77
N SER A 84 0.21 13.59 39.35
CA SER A 84 -0.70 12.48 39.05
C SER A 84 -1.58 12.64 37.81
N ASN A 85 -1.66 13.85 37.21
CA ASN A 85 -2.44 14.11 35.99
C ASN A 85 -1.67 14.86 34.90
N ALA A 86 -0.50 15.42 35.22
CA ALA A 86 0.41 16.03 34.24
C ALA A 86 1.58 15.10 33.84
N ASN A 87 1.70 13.90 34.44
CA ASN A 87 2.63 12.87 34.00
C ASN A 87 1.86 11.60 33.63
N LEU A 88 2.45 10.79 32.74
CA LEU A 88 1.95 9.47 32.34
C LEU A 88 3.12 8.47 32.28
N THR A 89 2.82 7.19 32.36
CA THR A 89 3.76 6.11 32.01
C THR A 89 2.99 5.05 31.25
N THR A 90 3.57 4.55 30.16
CA THR A 90 2.91 3.63 29.22
C THR A 90 3.87 2.55 28.75
N ASP A 91 3.35 1.33 28.63
CA ASP A 91 4.05 0.17 28.04
C ASP A 91 3.84 0.12 26.50
N GLY A 92 3.04 1.05 25.96
CA GLY A 92 2.67 1.16 24.54
C GLY A 92 3.20 2.44 23.89
N HIS A 93 3.60 2.32 22.62
CA HIS A 93 4.31 3.33 21.81
C HIS A 93 3.44 4.53 21.33
N SER A 94 2.30 4.78 21.97
CA SER A 94 1.39 5.88 21.68
C SER A 94 0.53 6.25 22.89
N PHE A 95 0.21 7.54 23.02
CA PHE A 95 -0.65 8.07 24.10
C PHE A 95 -1.25 9.44 23.72
N VAL A 96 -2.18 9.93 24.55
CA VAL A 96 -2.86 11.22 24.39
C VAL A 96 -2.79 12.00 25.71
N TRP A 97 -2.61 13.31 25.64
CA TRP A 97 -2.68 14.23 26.78
C TRP A 97 -3.45 15.50 26.42
N GLU A 98 -4.32 15.99 27.31
CA GLU A 98 -5.33 17.02 27.02
C GLU A 98 -5.38 18.10 28.13
N TRP A 99 -5.52 19.38 27.74
CA TRP A 99 -5.62 20.51 28.67
C TRP A 99 -6.41 21.69 28.11
N ASP A 100 -6.93 22.56 28.99
CA ASP A 100 -7.69 23.77 28.66
C ASP A 100 -6.95 25.04 29.12
N GLY A 101 -7.17 26.15 28.41
CA GLY A 101 -6.79 27.51 28.85
C GLY A 101 -7.71 28.08 29.95
N VAL A 102 -7.15 28.93 30.83
CA VAL A 102 -7.86 29.49 32.01
C VAL A 102 -8.20 30.98 31.85
N THR A 103 -9.33 31.40 32.43
CA THR A 103 -9.68 32.82 32.65
C THR A 103 -9.49 33.20 34.13
N THR A 104 -8.36 33.84 34.45
CA THR A 104 -8.08 34.30 35.83
C THR A 104 -8.71 35.67 36.07
N GLY A 105 -9.37 35.87 37.21
CA GLY A 105 -10.01 37.13 37.65
C GLY A 105 -10.35 37.07 39.15
N GLU A 106 -10.96 38.12 39.72
CA GLU A 106 -11.19 38.22 41.18
C GLU A 106 -12.03 37.05 41.76
N GLY A 107 -11.33 36.10 42.38
CA GLY A 107 -11.87 34.94 43.06
C GLY A 107 -10.73 33.97 43.42
N PRO A 108 -10.73 33.33 44.60
CA PRO A 108 -9.53 32.67 45.15
C PRO A 108 -9.01 31.46 44.35
N ASN A 109 -9.76 30.96 43.36
CA ASN A 109 -9.43 29.78 42.57
C ASN A 109 -9.23 30.07 41.06
N GLY A 110 -9.13 31.35 40.66
CA GLY A 110 -9.05 31.73 39.24
C GLY A 110 -10.35 31.48 38.47
N THR A 111 -11.50 31.61 39.13
CA THR A 111 -12.84 31.45 38.56
C THR A 111 -13.41 32.81 38.12
N GLY A 112 -12.69 33.53 37.25
CA GLY A 112 -13.04 34.90 36.88
C GLY A 112 -14.30 34.98 36.01
N ASN A 113 -15.28 35.81 36.41
CA ASN A 113 -16.53 36.03 35.67
C ASN A 113 -16.35 36.93 34.41
N GLY A 114 -15.24 36.79 33.67
CA GLY A 114 -14.96 37.56 32.45
C GLY A 114 -14.86 39.09 32.62
N GLY A 115 -14.79 39.61 33.85
CA GLY A 115 -14.73 41.06 34.10
C GLY A 115 -13.45 41.71 33.55
N ALA A 116 -13.44 43.04 33.37
CA ALA A 116 -12.39 43.76 32.66
C ALA A 116 -10.94 43.57 33.18
N THR A 117 -10.76 43.23 34.46
CA THR A 117 -9.47 42.90 35.09
C THR A 117 -9.01 41.45 34.85
N SER A 118 -9.84 40.62 34.20
CA SER A 118 -9.54 39.21 33.94
C SER A 118 -8.53 39.04 32.81
N HIS A 119 -7.72 37.99 32.92
CA HIS A 119 -6.78 37.56 31.89
C HIS A 119 -7.21 36.15 31.48
N THR A 120 -7.61 35.97 30.21
CA THR A 120 -7.71 34.63 29.63
C THR A 120 -6.39 34.27 28.99
N TRP A 121 -5.99 33.02 29.20
CA TRP A 121 -4.69 32.48 28.86
C TRP A 121 -4.84 31.41 27.77
N GLU A 122 -4.15 31.63 26.66
CA GLU A 122 -4.10 30.77 25.48
C GLU A 122 -2.66 30.33 25.25
N LEU A 123 -2.44 29.11 24.74
CA LEU A 123 -1.12 28.66 24.32
C LEU A 123 -0.57 29.61 23.23
N ASP A 124 0.74 29.73 23.14
CA ASP A 124 1.44 30.56 22.15
C ASP A 124 2.66 29.83 21.57
N GLN A 125 3.31 29.07 22.43
CA GLN A 125 4.52 28.27 22.21
C GLN A 125 4.34 26.95 22.93
N LEU A 126 4.92 25.87 22.41
CA LEU A 126 5.06 24.57 23.07
C LEU A 126 6.33 23.91 22.54
N GLU A 127 7.17 23.37 23.42
CA GLU A 127 8.36 22.59 23.04
C GLU A 127 8.28 21.21 23.68
N ILE A 128 8.62 20.18 22.91
CA ILE A 128 8.73 18.79 23.38
C ILE A 128 10.15 18.32 23.13
N ASN A 129 10.81 17.81 24.16
CA ASN A 129 12.20 17.35 24.12
C ASN A 129 13.21 18.39 23.56
N ASP A 130 12.95 19.68 23.81
CA ASP A 130 13.67 20.86 23.27
C ASP A 130 13.49 21.10 21.75
N GLU A 131 12.53 20.43 21.10
CA GLU A 131 12.03 20.74 19.76
C GLU A 131 10.72 21.54 19.82
N ALA A 132 10.65 22.67 19.12
CA ALA A 132 9.50 23.58 19.12
C ALA A 132 8.36 23.11 18.19
N LEU A 133 7.11 23.23 18.64
CA LEU A 133 5.92 22.82 17.91
C LEU A 133 5.14 24.01 17.35
N ILE A 134 4.66 23.85 16.11
CA ILE A 134 3.71 24.76 15.47
C ILE A 134 2.35 24.61 16.16
N ILE A 135 1.73 25.73 16.55
CA ILE A 135 0.42 25.76 17.23
C ILE A 135 -0.70 26.03 16.20
N PRO A 136 -1.61 25.08 15.91
CA PRO A 136 -2.73 25.29 14.98
C PRO A 136 -3.83 26.16 15.57
N MET A 137 -3.61 27.46 15.65
CA MET A 137 -4.61 28.37 16.19
C MET A 137 -5.85 28.48 15.33
N VAL A 138 -6.99 28.14 15.93
CA VAL A 138 -8.33 28.27 15.38
C VAL A 138 -8.99 29.57 15.86
N PHE A 139 -9.78 30.22 15.00
CA PHE A 139 -10.60 31.37 15.38
C PHE A 139 -11.46 31.05 16.60
N LEU A 140 -11.46 31.96 17.58
CA LEU A 140 -12.26 31.83 18.80
C LEU A 140 -13.76 31.72 18.47
N ASN A 141 -14.22 32.45 17.46
CA ASN A 141 -15.63 32.44 17.04
C ASN A 141 -16.05 31.17 16.29
N ASP A 142 -15.12 30.34 15.80
CA ASP A 142 -15.42 29.05 15.15
C ASP A 142 -15.65 27.95 16.21
N VAL A 143 -16.68 28.12 17.06
CA VAL A 143 -16.94 27.25 18.21
C VAL A 143 -17.10 25.77 17.79
N GLY A 144 -16.32 24.89 18.41
CA GLY A 144 -16.30 23.45 18.11
C GLY A 144 -15.48 23.04 16.88
N LYS A 145 -14.84 23.98 16.18
CA LYS A 145 -13.86 23.68 15.12
C LYS A 145 -12.52 23.31 15.75
N THR A 146 -11.92 22.24 15.23
CA THR A 146 -10.55 21.80 15.54
C THR A 146 -9.64 22.09 14.35
N LEU A 147 -8.42 22.54 14.62
CA LEU A 147 -7.29 22.52 13.68
C LEU A 147 -6.17 21.66 14.25
N THR A 148 -5.36 21.06 13.38
CA THR A 148 -4.36 20.04 13.75
C THR A 148 -3.09 20.21 12.91
N GLU A 149 -1.94 20.11 13.56
CA GLU A 149 -0.60 20.06 12.94
C GLU A 149 0.07 18.74 13.35
N LYS A 150 0.91 18.19 12.48
CA LYS A 150 1.70 17.00 12.76
C LYS A 150 3.17 17.24 12.40
N VAL A 151 4.06 16.84 13.31
CA VAL A 151 5.51 16.84 13.11
C VAL A 151 6.08 15.48 13.53
N THR A 152 7.27 15.16 13.04
CA THR A 152 8.06 14.00 13.50
C THR A 152 9.37 14.55 14.07
N LEU A 153 9.66 14.22 15.33
CA LEU A 153 10.86 14.68 16.03
C LEU A 153 12.12 14.01 15.46
N ALA A 154 13.30 14.50 15.80
CA ALA A 154 14.59 13.94 15.34
C ALA A 154 14.82 12.47 15.77
N SER A 155 14.07 11.99 16.76
CA SER A 155 14.00 10.60 17.23
C SER A 155 13.16 9.66 16.36
N GLY A 156 12.31 10.20 15.48
CA GLY A 156 11.26 9.47 14.78
C GLY A 156 9.92 9.38 15.52
N THR A 157 9.79 9.94 16.74
CA THR A 157 8.50 10.07 17.44
C THR A 157 7.57 10.99 16.64
N GLU A 158 6.35 10.55 16.37
CA GLU A 158 5.32 11.37 15.72
C GLU A 158 4.50 12.13 16.76
N VAL A 159 4.38 13.45 16.57
CA VAL A 159 3.65 14.37 17.45
C VAL A 159 2.53 15.03 16.66
N THR A 160 1.31 14.94 17.16
CA THR A 160 0.14 15.60 16.57
C THR A 160 -0.50 16.53 17.61
N LEU A 161 -0.49 17.84 17.35
CA LEU A 161 -1.13 18.83 18.22
C LEU A 161 -2.45 19.29 17.58
N SER A 162 -3.55 19.14 18.30
CA SER A 162 -4.87 19.63 17.91
C SER A 162 -5.35 20.73 18.87
N VAL A 163 -5.91 21.80 18.32
CA VAL A 163 -6.50 22.91 19.07
C VAL A 163 -7.96 23.08 18.66
N THR A 164 -8.87 23.09 19.62
CA THR A 164 -10.32 23.22 19.40
C THR A 164 -10.85 24.48 20.06
N SER A 165 -11.65 25.28 19.35
CA SER A 165 -12.27 26.46 19.95
C SER A 165 -13.44 26.08 20.87
N LEU A 166 -13.45 26.61 22.09
CA LEU A 166 -14.56 26.52 23.03
C LEU A 166 -15.47 27.76 23.00
N GLY A 167 -15.11 28.78 22.21
CA GLY A 167 -15.83 30.05 22.14
C GLY A 167 -15.64 30.95 23.37
N GLY A 168 -16.46 32.01 23.41
CA GLY A 168 -16.38 33.12 24.38
C GLY A 168 -15.91 34.41 23.71
N THR A 169 -15.59 35.42 24.51
CA THR A 169 -15.26 36.78 24.03
C THR A 169 -13.75 37.03 24.08
N ASN A 170 -13.22 37.66 23.04
CA ASN A 170 -11.84 38.15 23.01
C ASN A 170 -11.52 39.03 24.23
N ALA A 171 -10.29 38.94 24.73
CA ALA A 171 -9.80 39.63 25.93
C ALA A 171 -10.50 39.38 27.28
N TYR A 172 -11.62 38.64 27.33
CA TYR A 172 -12.42 38.45 28.55
C TYR A 172 -12.49 37.00 29.02
N ASP A 173 -13.09 36.09 28.23
CA ASP A 173 -13.44 34.73 28.66
C ASP A 173 -13.27 33.62 27.59
N GLY A 174 -12.85 34.00 26.38
CA GLY A 174 -12.69 33.10 25.23
C GLY A 174 -11.62 32.03 25.36
N LYS A 175 -11.97 30.75 25.19
CA LYS A 175 -11.07 29.61 25.47
C LYS A 175 -10.84 28.69 24.28
N ARG A 176 -9.73 27.96 24.35
CA ARG A 176 -9.41 26.82 23.50
C ARG A 176 -9.03 25.61 24.35
N HIS A 177 -9.32 24.44 23.81
CA HIS A 177 -8.93 23.12 24.30
C HIS A 177 -7.76 22.60 23.46
N TYR A 178 -6.81 21.93 24.09
CA TYR A 178 -5.56 21.46 23.50
C TYR A 178 -5.44 19.95 23.70
N LYS A 179 -5.15 19.22 22.62
CA LYS A 179 -4.97 17.77 22.61
C LYS A 179 -3.65 17.43 21.92
N LEU A 180 -2.77 16.75 22.64
CA LEU A 180 -1.49 16.25 22.15
C LEU A 180 -1.59 14.74 21.99
N GLU A 181 -1.37 14.24 20.77
CA GLU A 181 -1.36 12.81 20.45
C GLU A 181 0.05 12.41 20.02
N ILE A 182 0.61 11.42 20.71
CA ILE A 182 1.96 10.91 20.50
C ILE A 182 1.86 9.50 19.90
N ALA A 183 2.64 9.22 18.87
CA ALA A 183 2.72 7.93 18.19
C ALA A 183 4.17 7.59 17.77
N ASN A 184 4.42 6.33 17.43
CA ASN A 184 5.74 5.81 17.04
C ASN A 184 6.85 6.15 18.07
N CYS A 185 6.51 6.20 19.36
CA CYS A 185 7.40 6.72 20.38
C CYS A 185 8.30 5.63 20.99
N TYR A 186 9.58 5.96 21.17
CA TYR A 186 10.62 5.09 21.75
C TYR A 186 11.56 5.84 22.72
N GLU A 187 11.14 7.00 23.21
CA GLU A 187 11.88 7.89 24.11
C GLU A 187 11.00 8.35 25.27
N ASP A 188 11.60 8.89 26.33
CA ASP A 188 10.84 9.66 27.32
C ASP A 188 10.48 11.04 26.76
N VAL A 189 9.25 11.49 26.98
CA VAL A 189 8.67 12.69 26.35
C VAL A 189 8.37 13.76 27.40
N THR A 190 9.13 14.85 27.39
CA THR A 190 8.94 15.98 28.29
C THR A 190 8.45 17.20 27.52
N ILE A 191 7.39 17.86 28.01
CA ILE A 191 7.10 19.24 27.60
C ILE A 191 8.17 20.11 28.28
N SER A 192 9.21 20.47 27.54
CA SER A 192 10.37 21.20 28.09
C SER A 192 10.20 22.72 28.01
N GLY A 193 9.35 23.18 27.11
CA GLY A 193 9.05 24.60 26.94
C GLY A 193 7.60 24.84 26.52
N GLY A 194 7.20 26.10 26.52
CA GLY A 194 5.82 26.48 26.23
C GLY A 194 5.35 27.69 27.02
N ASN A 195 4.57 28.55 26.37
CA ASN A 195 4.03 29.76 26.96
C ASN A 195 2.50 29.81 26.81
N MET A 196 1.81 30.02 27.93
CA MET A 196 0.40 30.45 27.92
C MET A 196 0.39 31.98 28.04
N VAL A 197 0.02 32.69 26.99
CA VAL A 197 0.02 34.15 26.90
C VAL A 197 -1.39 34.72 27.16
N ALA A 198 -1.46 35.97 27.61
CA ALA A 198 -2.75 36.66 27.77
C ALA A 198 -3.16 37.35 26.46
N HIS A 199 -4.45 37.26 26.09
CA HIS A 199 -5.00 37.75 24.80
C HIS A 199 -4.75 39.25 24.51
N ARG A 200 -4.19 40.03 25.45
CA ARG A 200 -3.97 41.49 25.33
C ARG A 200 -2.53 41.87 24.94
N HIS A 201 -1.68 40.87 24.69
CA HIS A 201 -0.29 41.08 24.31
C HIS A 201 -0.14 41.69 22.90
N GLN A 202 0.99 42.37 22.67
CA GLN A 202 1.33 43.03 21.41
C GLN A 202 2.79 42.75 21.04
N GLU A 203 2.99 41.77 20.15
CA GLU A 203 4.30 41.20 19.80
C GLU A 203 4.32 40.52 18.41
N TYR A 204 5.53 40.36 17.84
CA TYR A 204 5.74 39.31 16.84
C TYR A 204 6.05 38.00 17.55
N ALA A 205 5.51 36.90 17.07
CA ALA A 205 5.91 35.55 17.45
C ALA A 205 6.39 34.81 16.21
N ILE A 206 7.57 34.20 16.25
CA ILE A 206 8.11 33.44 15.12
C ILE A 206 7.51 32.04 15.14
N ARG A 207 6.71 31.68 14.14
CA ARG A 207 6.01 30.39 14.08
C ARG A 207 6.78 29.34 13.28
N GLU A 208 7.35 29.74 12.15
CA GLU A 208 7.97 28.82 11.18
C GLU A 208 9.33 29.38 10.72
N LEU A 209 10.37 28.54 10.71
CA LEU A 209 11.75 28.94 10.43
C LEU A 209 12.54 27.77 9.83
N PHE A 210 12.41 27.56 8.52
CA PHE A 210 12.88 26.34 7.83
C PHE A 210 13.80 26.66 6.64
N GLY A 211 14.92 25.93 6.53
CA GLY A 211 15.92 26.08 5.45
C GLY A 211 16.69 27.41 5.48
N VAL A 212 16.88 27.99 6.66
CA VAL A 212 17.55 29.28 6.87
C VAL A 212 18.50 29.23 8.09
N SER A 213 19.66 29.87 7.97
CA SER A 213 20.74 29.89 8.97
C SER A 213 21.09 31.31 9.42
N ASP A 214 21.81 31.43 10.53
CA ASP A 214 22.02 32.68 11.29
C ASP A 214 20.76 33.58 11.46
N PRO A 215 19.55 33.03 11.70
CA PRO A 215 18.34 33.84 11.80
C PRO A 215 18.41 34.79 13.00
N GLY A 216 17.90 36.01 12.83
CA GLY A 216 17.97 37.05 13.85
C GLY A 216 16.97 38.19 13.67
N PHE A 217 16.80 38.97 14.74
CA PHE A 217 15.99 40.18 14.77
C PHE A 217 16.74 41.30 15.47
N TYR A 218 16.50 42.55 15.05
CA TYR A 218 17.10 43.70 15.70
C TYR A 218 16.34 44.07 16.97
N THR A 219 17.07 44.49 18.01
CA THR A 219 16.50 45.06 19.23
C THR A 219 16.91 46.51 19.40
N ALA A 220 15.93 47.39 19.62
CA ALA A 220 16.15 48.82 19.73
C ALA A 220 16.07 49.29 21.20
N THR A 221 17.20 49.35 21.93
CA THR A 221 17.22 49.99 23.25
C THR A 221 18.33 51.02 23.48
N ASP A 222 17.90 52.27 23.61
CA ASP A 222 18.56 53.33 24.39
C ASP A 222 17.43 54.19 25.04
N ALA A 223 17.63 55.39 25.58
CA ALA A 223 18.86 55.98 26.09
C ALA A 223 19.27 55.28 27.42
N GLN A 224 20.53 54.87 27.55
CA GLN A 224 21.14 54.32 28.77
C GLN A 224 20.43 53.10 29.40
N GLY A 225 19.92 52.18 28.58
CA GLY A 225 19.35 50.89 29.02
C GLY A 225 19.68 49.68 28.14
N TYR A 226 20.59 49.87 27.19
CA TYR A 226 21.25 48.98 26.21
C TYR A 226 21.18 47.45 26.44
N PRO A 227 21.16 46.63 25.35
CA PRO A 227 21.77 46.96 24.04
C PRO A 227 20.83 47.35 22.89
N GLN A 228 21.39 48.09 21.94
CA GLN A 228 20.98 48.06 20.54
C GLN A 228 21.82 46.98 19.85
N GLU A 229 21.24 45.82 19.54
CA GLU A 229 21.97 44.71 18.94
C GLU A 229 21.06 43.74 18.17
N TRP A 230 21.69 42.92 17.32
CA TRP A 230 21.07 41.76 16.69
C TRP A 230 20.96 40.60 17.68
N LYS A 231 19.75 40.12 17.91
CA LYS A 231 19.47 38.91 18.69
C LYS A 231 19.28 37.72 17.75
N THR A 232 19.78 36.55 18.15
CA THR A 232 19.44 35.28 17.49
C THR A 232 17.93 35.04 17.60
N MET A 233 17.36 34.56 16.50
CA MET A 233 15.97 34.16 16.36
C MET A 233 15.89 32.63 16.29
N LYS A 234 14.77 32.08 16.73
CA LYS A 234 14.40 30.66 16.64
C LYS A 234 12.92 30.58 16.21
N PRO A 235 12.36 29.39 15.94
CA PRO A 235 10.94 29.16 16.21
C PRO A 235 10.59 29.66 17.63
N ASP A 236 9.32 29.93 17.89
CA ASP A 236 8.74 30.49 19.11
C ASP A 236 9.22 31.87 19.60
N THR A 237 10.25 32.47 19.00
CA THR A 237 10.84 33.71 19.52
C THR A 237 9.83 34.86 19.64
N LEU A 238 9.54 35.28 20.87
CA LEU A 238 8.60 36.36 21.18
C LEU A 238 9.28 37.72 21.24
N ILE A 239 8.85 38.65 20.39
CA ILE A 239 9.44 39.99 20.22
C ILE A 239 8.43 41.04 20.67
N ALA A 240 8.32 41.17 22.00
CA ALA A 240 7.46 42.13 22.66
C ALA A 240 7.67 43.56 22.13
N LYS A 241 6.57 44.16 21.66
CA LYS A 241 6.51 45.58 21.29
C LYS A 241 5.96 46.40 22.45
N ILE A 242 5.01 45.85 23.23
CA ILE A 242 4.42 46.49 24.41
C ILE A 242 4.35 45.51 25.59
N GLY A 243 4.87 45.92 26.75
CA GLY A 243 4.87 45.11 27.98
C GLY A 243 5.98 45.52 28.96
N LEU A 244 6.30 44.66 29.93
CA LEU A 244 7.31 44.89 30.98
C LEU A 244 8.77 45.06 30.48
N GLY A 245 9.01 44.95 29.17
CA GLY A 245 10.28 45.30 28.51
C GLY A 245 10.10 45.93 27.11
N GLY A 246 8.90 46.38 26.76
CA GLY A 246 8.57 46.81 25.40
C GLY A 246 9.24 48.13 24.99
N LYS A 247 10.23 48.04 24.10
CA LYS A 247 10.89 49.19 23.43
C LYS A 247 11.07 49.01 21.91
N ASN A 248 10.93 47.79 21.39
CA ASN A 248 11.08 47.49 19.97
C ASN A 248 9.90 48.03 19.15
N LYS A 249 10.14 48.46 17.92
CA LYS A 249 9.14 48.94 16.96
C LYS A 249 8.61 47.79 16.10
N TRP A 250 7.43 47.97 15.50
CA TRP A 250 6.93 47.08 14.46
C TRP A 250 7.82 47.08 13.19
N THR A 251 8.52 48.20 12.97
CA THR A 251 9.44 48.48 11.85
C THR A 251 10.93 48.19 12.13
N ASP A 252 11.27 47.53 13.25
CA ASP A 252 12.63 47.02 13.47
C ASP A 252 12.88 45.77 12.58
N PRO A 253 14.07 45.63 11.95
CA PRO A 253 14.31 44.59 10.94
C PRO A 253 14.61 43.19 11.48
N PHE A 254 14.30 42.20 10.65
CA PHE A 254 14.69 40.81 10.73
C PHE A 254 15.80 40.50 9.72
N ARG A 255 16.56 39.43 9.97
CA ARG A 255 17.54 38.88 9.02
C ARG A 255 17.66 37.37 9.10
N PHE A 256 18.08 36.75 8.00
CA PHE A 256 18.53 35.35 7.96
C PHE A 256 19.44 35.14 6.74
N LYS A 257 20.19 34.05 6.70
CA LYS A 257 20.87 33.53 5.52
C LYS A 257 20.06 32.38 4.94
N ARG A 258 20.04 32.23 3.61
CA ARG A 258 19.46 31.06 2.94
C ARG A 258 20.41 29.87 3.11
N GLU A 259 19.90 28.70 3.48
CA GLU A 259 20.75 27.51 3.55
C GLU A 259 21.07 26.94 2.16
N VAL A 260 22.25 26.34 2.06
CA VAL A 260 22.70 25.64 0.86
C VAL A 260 21.79 24.43 0.64
N GLY A 261 21.28 24.28 -0.59
CA GLY A 261 20.26 23.27 -0.90
C GLY A 261 18.81 23.75 -0.78
N TYR A 262 18.55 25.03 -0.51
CA TYR A 262 17.19 25.62 -0.49
C TYR A 262 17.05 26.85 -1.41
N TYR A 263 15.83 27.13 -1.87
CA TYR A 263 15.45 28.32 -2.66
C TYR A 263 15.24 29.58 -1.79
N LYS A 264 14.95 30.75 -2.38
CA LYS A 264 14.54 31.97 -1.65
C LYS A 264 13.28 31.65 -0.82
N PRO A 265 13.24 31.93 0.50
CA PRO A 265 12.15 31.47 1.36
C PRO A 265 10.86 32.29 1.21
N ASP A 266 9.76 31.62 1.53
CA ASP A 266 8.45 32.23 1.67
C ASP A 266 8.30 32.94 3.01
N ILE A 267 8.01 34.24 2.95
CA ILE A 267 7.69 35.07 4.13
C ILE A 267 6.17 35.29 4.15
N SER A 268 5.58 35.14 5.33
CA SER A 268 4.20 35.59 5.55
C SER A 268 3.95 36.06 6.96
N PHE A 269 3.05 37.05 7.08
CA PHE A 269 2.51 37.55 8.33
C PHE A 269 1.07 37.08 8.45
N THR A 270 0.77 36.45 9.57
CA THR A 270 -0.55 35.93 9.94
C THR A 270 -0.94 36.49 11.30
N THR A 271 -2.21 36.87 11.49
CA THR A 271 -2.74 37.08 12.84
C THR A 271 -2.65 35.78 13.65
N LYS A 272 -2.72 35.86 14.98
CA LYS A 272 -2.77 34.66 15.82
C LYS A 272 -3.92 33.71 15.48
N GLU A 273 -5.04 34.17 14.92
CA GLU A 273 -6.15 33.29 14.51
C GLU A 273 -6.00 32.69 13.10
N GLY A 274 -4.86 32.89 12.44
CA GLY A 274 -4.56 32.32 11.13
C GLY A 274 -4.99 33.19 9.93
N THR A 275 -5.58 34.36 10.13
CA THR A 275 -5.82 35.34 9.05
C THR A 275 -4.48 35.77 8.43
N VAL A 276 -4.26 35.46 7.16
CA VAL A 276 -3.08 35.94 6.41
C VAL A 276 -3.23 37.43 6.15
N LEU A 277 -2.33 38.25 6.70
CA LEU A 277 -2.24 39.69 6.43
C LEU A 277 -1.46 39.94 5.13
N GLN A 278 -0.32 39.25 4.95
CA GLN A 278 0.43 39.24 3.70
C GLN A 278 1.22 37.93 3.54
N ASN A 279 1.39 37.50 2.29
CA ASN A 279 2.52 36.66 1.88
C ASN A 279 3.26 37.32 0.70
N ASN A 280 4.41 36.77 0.32
CA ASN A 280 5.22 37.23 -0.82
C ASN A 280 4.43 37.66 -2.08
N TYR A 281 3.32 36.99 -2.38
CA TYR A 281 2.58 37.13 -3.65
C TYR A 281 1.37 38.07 -3.57
N LYS A 282 0.88 38.37 -2.36
CA LYS A 282 -0.27 39.25 -2.16
C LYS A 282 -0.42 39.72 -0.71
N ILE A 283 -1.01 40.90 -0.56
CA ILE A 283 -1.74 41.28 0.65
C ILE A 283 -2.98 40.36 0.76
N GLY A 284 -3.34 39.99 1.99
CA GLY A 284 -4.35 38.99 2.31
C GLY A 284 -5.63 39.65 2.84
N TYR A 285 -5.66 39.87 4.15
CA TYR A 285 -6.62 40.76 4.82
C TYR A 285 -6.01 42.17 4.94
N ASP A 286 -6.82 43.15 4.60
CA ASP A 286 -6.57 44.58 4.60
C ASP A 286 -7.82 45.22 5.23
N GLU A 287 -7.66 46.08 6.23
CA GLU A 287 -8.78 46.55 7.07
C GLU A 287 -9.37 47.88 6.62
N ASP A 288 -8.55 48.82 6.13
CA ASP A 288 -9.02 50.08 5.57
C ASP A 288 -9.16 50.03 4.03
N ASN A 289 -8.62 48.98 3.40
CA ASN A 289 -8.63 48.73 1.96
C ASN A 289 -7.83 49.80 1.17
N ASP A 290 -6.71 50.29 1.72
CA ASP A 290 -5.82 51.21 1.00
C ASP A 290 -4.72 50.50 0.18
N GLY A 291 -4.47 49.21 0.43
CA GLY A 291 -3.53 48.39 -0.31
C GLY A 291 -2.05 48.56 0.07
N LYS A 292 -1.73 49.13 1.24
CA LYS A 292 -0.38 49.14 1.80
C LYS A 292 0.11 47.71 2.15
N PRO A 293 1.40 47.38 1.93
CA PRO A 293 1.97 46.11 2.35
C PRO A 293 2.25 46.09 3.86
N TYR A 294 1.99 44.95 4.49
CA TYR A 294 2.36 44.63 5.87
C TYR A 294 3.84 44.25 6.02
N ILE A 295 4.46 43.70 4.97
CA ILE A 295 5.87 43.27 4.92
C ILE A 295 6.64 44.14 3.94
N GLU A 296 7.74 44.74 4.40
CA GLU A 296 8.75 45.40 3.57
C GLU A 296 9.97 44.49 3.42
N TYR A 297 10.32 44.15 2.18
CA TYR A 297 11.55 43.45 1.84
C TYR A 297 12.68 44.48 1.70
N LEU A 298 13.85 44.17 2.23
CA LEU A 298 14.94 45.13 2.42
C LEU A 298 16.25 44.64 1.80
N ILE A 299 16.96 45.56 1.15
CA ILE A 299 18.37 45.40 0.78
C ILE A 299 19.17 46.43 1.56
N ARG A 300 20.25 46.00 2.20
CA ARG A 300 21.11 46.83 3.05
C ARG A 300 22.04 47.70 2.20
N THR A 301 22.00 49.01 2.39
CA THR A 301 22.66 50.01 1.53
C THR A 301 23.91 50.66 2.14
N ASP A 302 24.17 50.47 3.43
CA ASP A 302 25.30 51.07 4.16
C ASP A 302 26.67 50.41 3.87
N GLY A 303 26.72 49.39 3.01
CA GLY A 303 27.94 48.62 2.71
C GLY A 303 28.44 47.73 3.85
N ASN A 304 27.59 47.45 4.85
CA ASN A 304 27.90 46.91 6.17
C ASN A 304 28.86 47.82 6.96
N THR A 305 28.28 48.65 7.83
CA THR A 305 29.02 49.48 8.79
C THR A 305 30.07 48.67 9.57
N ALA A 306 31.21 49.30 9.89
CA ALA A 306 32.29 48.66 10.63
C ALA A 306 31.91 48.13 12.03
N ASP A 307 30.75 48.52 12.55
CA ASP A 307 30.06 47.81 13.62
C ASP A 307 28.99 46.85 13.03
N PRO A 308 29.17 45.53 13.10
CA PRO A 308 28.20 44.54 12.61
C PRO A 308 26.97 44.38 13.53
N ASN A 309 26.95 45.06 14.69
CA ASN A 309 25.82 45.05 15.63
C ASN A 309 24.82 46.18 15.37
N ALA A 310 25.15 47.14 14.49
CA ALA A 310 24.27 48.25 14.14
C ALA A 310 23.02 47.77 13.37
N MET A 311 21.93 48.55 13.44
CA MET A 311 20.69 48.26 12.69
C MET A 311 20.93 48.25 11.19
N GLY A 312 21.76 49.17 10.70
CA GLY A 312 22.04 49.41 9.29
C GLY A 312 21.01 50.29 8.55
N GLU A 313 21.40 50.76 7.36
CA GLU A 313 20.51 51.49 6.43
C GLU A 313 19.99 50.55 5.33
N TYR A 314 18.74 50.76 4.89
CA TYR A 314 18.04 49.88 3.96
C TYR A 314 17.26 50.62 2.88
N ARG A 315 17.24 50.03 1.68
CA ARG A 315 16.28 50.33 0.61
C ARG A 315 15.18 49.26 0.64
N VAL A 316 13.92 49.71 0.62
CA VAL A 316 12.76 48.82 0.42
C VAL A 316 12.69 48.39 -1.04
N VAL A 317 12.35 47.12 -1.28
CA VAL A 317 12.19 46.51 -2.61
C VAL A 317 10.90 45.72 -2.74
N SER A 318 10.53 45.36 -3.97
CA SER A 318 9.53 44.31 -4.18
C SER A 318 10.10 42.94 -3.77
N TRP A 319 9.24 41.93 -3.63
CA TRP A 319 9.72 40.58 -3.35
C TRP A 319 10.40 39.92 -4.58
N ASP A 320 9.97 40.28 -5.79
CA ASP A 320 10.62 39.83 -7.03
C ASP A 320 12.06 40.38 -7.09
N ASP A 321 12.26 41.66 -6.70
CA ASP A 321 13.58 42.33 -6.61
C ASP A 321 14.34 42.04 -5.28
N TRP A 322 13.96 41.01 -4.51
CA TRP A 322 14.57 40.73 -3.20
C TRP A 322 15.73 39.73 -3.30
N GLU A 323 16.94 40.28 -3.26
CA GLU A 323 18.24 39.60 -3.26
C GLU A 323 18.85 39.52 -1.84
N ALA A 324 19.95 38.76 -1.69
CA ALA A 324 20.76 38.78 -0.48
C ALA A 324 21.63 40.04 -0.43
N SER A 325 21.69 40.71 0.73
CA SER A 325 22.56 41.88 0.91
C SER A 325 24.06 41.49 0.95
N PRO A 326 25.00 42.45 0.77
CA PRO A 326 26.44 42.15 0.67
C PRO A 326 27.10 41.47 1.88
N ASP A 327 26.41 41.42 3.04
CA ASP A 327 26.81 40.67 4.24
C ASP A 327 26.27 39.23 4.28
N GLY A 328 25.62 38.79 3.18
CA GLY A 328 25.05 37.46 2.98
C GLY A 328 23.62 37.28 3.51
N TYR A 329 23.03 38.30 4.14
CA TYR A 329 21.72 38.22 4.76
C TYR A 329 20.60 38.72 3.84
N PHE A 330 19.48 38.01 3.84
CA PHE A 330 18.19 38.55 3.43
C PHE A 330 17.60 39.33 4.61
N TYR A 331 17.12 40.55 4.36
CA TYR A 331 16.51 41.42 5.37
C TYR A 331 15.05 41.71 5.03
N PHE A 332 14.19 41.76 6.04
CA PHE A 332 12.80 42.21 5.91
C PHE A 332 12.32 42.85 7.21
N ARG A 333 11.17 43.54 7.19
CA ARG A 333 10.50 44.06 8.38
C ARG A 333 8.99 44.10 8.20
N GLY A 334 8.26 44.37 9.28
CA GLY A 334 6.92 44.93 9.13
C GLY A 334 6.98 46.40 8.77
N SER A 335 5.99 46.86 8.00
CA SER A 335 5.77 48.28 7.72
C SER A 335 5.07 48.98 8.90
N GLU A 336 4.74 50.26 8.72
CA GLU A 336 3.82 50.96 9.62
C GLU A 336 2.37 50.40 9.54
N GLU A 337 2.03 49.61 8.51
CA GLU A 337 0.70 48.99 8.35
C GLU A 337 0.40 47.98 9.46
N VAL A 338 1.41 47.20 9.85
CA VAL A 338 1.29 46.27 10.98
C VAL A 338 0.91 47.02 12.26
N LYS A 339 1.43 48.24 12.44
CA LYS A 339 1.16 49.10 13.59
C LYS A 339 -0.21 49.77 13.51
N GLU A 340 -0.69 50.11 12.31
CA GLU A 340 -2.06 50.59 12.07
C GLU A 340 -3.08 49.50 12.42
N PHE A 341 -2.93 48.29 11.85
CA PHE A 341 -3.77 47.12 12.11
C PHE A 341 -3.76 46.66 13.58
N VAL A 342 -2.59 46.56 14.22
CA VAL A 342 -2.47 46.20 15.65
C VAL A 342 -3.14 47.26 16.56
N GLY A 343 -3.17 48.51 16.11
CA GLY A 343 -3.87 49.60 16.76
C GLY A 343 -3.21 50.09 18.06
N THR A 344 -4.04 50.62 18.97
CA THR A 344 -3.57 51.27 20.21
C THR A 344 -3.10 50.27 21.25
N ASN A 345 -2.29 50.77 22.19
CA ASN A 345 -1.72 49.99 23.29
C ASN A 345 -2.82 49.56 24.29
N TYR A 346 -2.89 48.28 24.67
CA TYR A 346 -3.91 47.74 25.58
C TYR A 346 -3.99 48.42 26.96
N THR A 347 -2.96 49.15 27.40
CA THR A 347 -2.96 49.93 28.63
C THR A 347 -3.59 51.32 28.47
N LYS A 348 -4.19 51.64 27.32
CA LYS A 348 -4.78 52.95 27.02
C LYS A 348 -6.32 52.90 27.04
N PRO A 349 -7.02 53.99 27.43
CA PRO A 349 -8.49 53.97 27.59
C PRO A 349 -9.29 53.82 26.28
N ASP A 350 -8.63 53.97 25.14
CA ASP A 350 -9.17 53.95 23.78
C ASP A 350 -8.91 52.63 23.01
N TRP A 351 -8.29 51.63 23.66
CA TRP A 351 -8.13 50.29 23.10
C TRP A 351 -9.45 49.50 23.14
N ASN A 352 -9.87 48.92 22.01
CA ASN A 352 -11.02 48.01 21.95
C ASN A 352 -10.60 46.57 22.32
N PRO A 353 -11.14 45.96 23.40
CA PRO A 353 -10.82 44.59 23.78
C PRO A 353 -11.23 43.52 22.76
N GLU A 354 -12.18 43.81 21.86
CA GLU A 354 -12.56 42.89 20.77
C GLU A 354 -11.42 42.69 19.76
N ASN A 355 -10.57 43.71 19.58
CA ASN A 355 -9.40 43.71 18.69
C ASN A 355 -8.18 42.95 19.27
N ALA A 356 -8.29 42.30 20.43
CA ALA A 356 -7.20 41.57 21.08
C ALA A 356 -6.45 40.60 20.13
N TYR A 357 -7.18 39.88 19.29
CA TYR A 357 -6.63 38.93 18.31
C TYR A 357 -5.64 39.53 17.30
N LYS A 358 -5.68 40.87 17.10
CA LYS A 358 -4.78 41.60 16.21
C LYS A 358 -3.38 41.79 16.81
N GLY A 359 -3.25 41.69 18.14
CA GLY A 359 -2.03 42.09 18.85
C GLY A 359 -0.81 41.20 18.59
N VAL A 360 -1.01 39.91 18.34
CA VAL A 360 0.07 38.95 18.08
C VAL A 360 0.14 38.64 16.58
N ILE A 361 1.29 38.95 15.98
CA ILE A 361 1.58 38.73 14.57
C ILE A 361 2.53 37.54 14.43
N LEU A 362 2.03 36.43 13.92
CA LEU A 362 2.78 35.22 13.62
C LEU A 362 3.60 35.42 12.33
N VAL A 363 4.92 35.24 12.42
CA VAL A 363 5.88 35.35 11.32
C VAL A 363 6.31 33.96 10.87
N ASN A 364 6.16 33.66 9.59
CA ASN A 364 6.55 32.39 8.97
C ASN A 364 7.67 32.63 7.93
N ILE A 365 8.72 31.81 7.97
CA ILE A 365 9.89 31.86 7.06
C ILE A 365 10.23 30.44 6.59
N ASN A 366 9.82 30.06 5.38
CA ASN A 366 9.96 28.68 4.87
C ASN A 366 10.70 28.62 3.53
N ALA A 367 11.90 28.03 3.51
CA ALA A 367 12.62 27.76 2.27
C ALA A 367 12.24 26.39 1.68
N HIS A 368 12.09 26.31 0.36
CA HIS A 368 11.79 25.06 -0.34
C HIS A 368 13.10 24.33 -0.72
N PRO A 369 13.22 23.01 -0.51
CA PRO A 369 14.45 22.28 -0.86
C PRO A 369 14.63 22.17 -2.37
N ILE A 370 15.87 22.29 -2.83
CA ILE A 370 16.26 22.26 -4.24
C ILE A 370 16.16 20.83 -4.77
N ARG A 371 15.41 20.66 -5.86
CA ARG A 371 15.23 19.37 -6.52
C ARG A 371 16.39 19.11 -7.48
N ILE A 372 17.20 18.11 -7.18
CA ILE A 372 18.41 17.75 -7.94
C ILE A 372 18.12 16.58 -8.88
N GLY A 373 18.69 16.64 -10.08
CA GLY A 373 18.73 15.55 -11.07
C GLY A 373 20.16 15.23 -11.48
N LEU A 374 20.33 14.14 -12.22
CA LEU A 374 21.62 13.61 -12.68
C LEU A 374 21.56 13.26 -14.17
N ASP A 375 22.41 13.90 -14.98
CA ASP A 375 22.43 13.76 -16.43
C ASP A 375 23.78 13.25 -16.95
N TYR A 376 23.79 12.71 -18.16
CA TYR A 376 24.90 11.91 -18.68
C TYR A 376 25.33 12.36 -20.07
N LEU A 377 26.64 12.58 -20.25
CA LEU A 377 27.26 12.89 -21.54
C LEU A 377 28.14 11.74 -22.02
N ASP A 378 28.08 11.48 -23.33
CA ASP A 378 28.78 10.39 -24.00
C ASP A 378 30.31 10.52 -24.01
N GLY A 379 30.86 11.73 -23.84
CA GLY A 379 32.30 11.97 -23.90
C GLY A 379 32.91 11.75 -25.29
N ALA A 380 32.12 11.88 -26.35
CA ALA A 380 32.52 11.58 -27.72
C ALA A 380 33.63 12.49 -28.29
N ASP A 381 34.35 11.95 -29.28
CA ASP A 381 35.29 12.67 -30.15
C ASP A 381 34.89 12.41 -31.61
N GLU A 382 34.35 13.43 -32.29
CA GLU A 382 33.98 13.38 -33.71
C GLU A 382 35.12 12.92 -34.65
N THR A 383 36.37 13.13 -34.24
CA THR A 383 37.54 12.68 -35.01
C THR A 383 37.87 11.21 -34.80
N GLY A 384 37.30 10.54 -33.78
CA GLY A 384 37.51 9.13 -33.44
C GLY A 384 38.92 8.81 -32.93
N LYS A 385 39.66 9.79 -32.37
CA LYS A 385 41.10 9.65 -32.06
C LYS A 385 41.38 9.44 -30.58
N LYS A 386 40.59 10.06 -29.71
CA LYS A 386 40.73 10.02 -28.24
C LYS A 386 39.59 9.29 -27.54
N ALA A 387 38.42 9.26 -28.17
CA ALA A 387 37.20 8.58 -27.76
C ALA A 387 36.44 8.10 -29.01
N PRO A 388 35.37 7.29 -28.88
CA PRO A 388 34.46 6.98 -29.98
C PRO A 388 33.70 8.23 -30.43
N ARG A 389 33.06 8.16 -31.60
CA ARG A 389 32.07 9.19 -31.99
C ARG A 389 30.73 8.94 -31.33
N ALA A 390 29.88 9.96 -31.23
CA ALA A 390 28.52 9.81 -30.71
C ALA A 390 27.69 8.78 -31.52
N GLU A 391 27.90 8.68 -32.84
CA GLU A 391 27.28 7.66 -33.71
C GLU A 391 27.67 6.21 -33.37
N ASP A 392 28.78 6.01 -32.64
CA ASP A 392 29.30 4.70 -32.25
C ASP A 392 29.01 4.33 -30.80
N ILE A 393 28.39 5.22 -30.01
CA ILE A 393 28.18 5.01 -28.58
C ILE A 393 26.74 4.53 -28.34
N THR A 394 26.62 3.38 -27.66
CA THR A 394 25.35 2.86 -27.14
C THR A 394 25.38 2.79 -25.61
N ASN A 395 24.27 2.39 -24.97
CA ASN A 395 24.08 2.32 -23.52
C ASN A 395 24.29 3.65 -22.73
N LEU A 396 24.14 4.82 -23.35
CA LEU A 396 24.19 6.07 -22.57
C LEU A 396 23.00 6.12 -21.59
N PRO A 397 23.19 6.34 -20.28
CA PRO A 397 22.08 6.42 -19.35
C PRO A 397 21.18 7.63 -19.63
N LYS A 398 19.86 7.44 -19.50
CA LYS A 398 18.86 8.53 -19.59
C LYS A 398 18.98 9.43 -18.34
N THR A 399 18.68 10.73 -18.48
CA THR A 399 18.63 11.68 -17.35
C THR A 399 17.77 11.15 -16.20
N GLN A 400 18.29 11.18 -14.99
CA GLN A 400 17.56 10.85 -13.77
C GLN A 400 17.02 12.12 -13.10
N TYR A 401 15.78 12.08 -12.64
CA TYR A 401 15.12 13.20 -11.96
C TYR A 401 14.74 12.90 -10.50
N GLY A 402 15.14 11.76 -9.92
CA GLY A 402 14.86 11.44 -8.50
C GLY A 402 13.37 11.32 -8.12
N GLY A 403 12.47 11.19 -9.10
CA GLY A 403 11.02 11.20 -8.88
C GLY A 403 10.42 12.62 -8.80
N PRO A 404 9.14 12.77 -8.41
CA PRO A 404 8.45 14.07 -8.44
C PRO A 404 9.09 15.17 -7.57
N HIS A 405 9.88 14.78 -6.58
CA HIS A 405 10.49 15.67 -5.60
C HIS A 405 12.00 15.90 -5.83
N GLY A 406 12.59 15.35 -6.90
CA GLY A 406 14.04 15.36 -7.08
C GLY A 406 14.77 14.47 -6.07
N TYR A 407 16.09 14.38 -6.22
CA TYR A 407 16.98 14.14 -5.10
C TYR A 407 17.13 15.46 -4.31
N ASN A 408 17.09 15.46 -2.98
CA ASN A 408 17.14 16.68 -2.15
C ASN A 408 17.48 16.40 -0.68
N LEU A 409 17.88 17.44 0.07
CA LEU A 409 18.32 17.37 1.46
C LEU A 409 17.29 16.85 2.49
N VAL A 410 16.02 16.66 2.12
CA VAL A 410 14.93 16.38 3.07
C VAL A 410 14.25 15.04 2.77
N ASN A 411 13.72 14.88 1.55
CA ASN A 411 12.83 13.78 1.19
C ASN A 411 13.51 12.66 0.40
N ASN A 412 14.70 12.92 -0.17
CA ASN A 412 15.39 11.99 -1.06
C ASN A 412 16.90 12.28 -1.12
N GLN A 413 17.59 12.04 -0.01
CA GLN A 413 19.01 12.41 0.16
C GLN A 413 20.00 11.49 -0.59
N ARG A 414 19.56 10.38 -1.20
CA ARG A 414 20.48 9.36 -1.76
C ARG A 414 20.56 9.45 -3.28
N LEU A 415 21.64 10.05 -3.79
CA LEU A 415 21.92 10.19 -5.21
C LEU A 415 22.58 8.91 -5.77
N LEU A 416 21.86 8.16 -6.61
CA LEU A 416 22.36 6.90 -7.18
C LEU A 416 22.89 7.08 -8.62
N ILE A 417 24.14 6.66 -8.85
CA ILE A 417 24.75 6.66 -10.18
C ILE A 417 24.35 5.39 -10.94
N SER A 418 23.75 5.56 -12.11
CA SER A 418 23.33 4.46 -13.00
C SER A 418 24.36 3.33 -13.14
N ASN A 419 23.90 2.09 -13.00
CA ASN A 419 24.69 0.88 -13.27
C ASN A 419 25.02 0.68 -14.75
N LEU A 420 24.27 1.31 -15.65
CA LEU A 420 24.46 1.22 -17.10
C LEU A 420 25.74 1.96 -17.52
N LYS A 421 26.55 1.31 -18.36
CA LYS A 421 27.83 1.83 -18.85
C LYS A 421 27.77 2.01 -20.36
N PRO A 422 28.19 3.16 -20.92
CA PRO A 422 28.23 3.35 -22.36
C PRO A 422 29.27 2.41 -23.01
N VAL A 423 29.01 2.01 -24.26
CA VAL A 423 29.83 1.06 -25.02
C VAL A 423 30.08 1.56 -26.43
N ASP A 424 31.33 1.41 -26.88
CA ASP A 424 31.78 1.66 -28.26
C ASP A 424 31.44 0.47 -29.18
N LEU A 425 30.67 0.73 -30.23
CA LEU A 425 30.25 -0.25 -31.24
C LEU A 425 31.37 -0.60 -32.25
N LYS A 426 32.33 0.31 -32.50
CA LYS A 426 33.53 0.03 -33.31
C LYS A 426 34.61 -0.69 -32.51
N ASN A 427 34.56 -0.59 -31.18
CA ASN A 427 35.46 -1.25 -30.25
C ASN A 427 36.93 -0.82 -30.49
N GLU A 428 37.16 0.48 -30.51
CA GLU A 428 38.50 1.09 -30.42
C GLU A 428 38.80 1.59 -28.99
N PHE A 429 37.76 1.83 -28.19
CA PHE A 429 37.84 2.33 -26.81
C PHE A 429 36.96 1.53 -25.84
N VAL A 430 37.25 1.65 -24.55
CA VAL A 430 36.44 1.15 -23.44
C VAL A 430 36.13 2.27 -22.45
N PHE A 431 34.90 2.26 -21.89
CA PHE A 431 34.52 3.15 -20.81
C PHE A 431 35.34 2.83 -19.55
N ASP A 432 35.84 3.87 -18.89
CA ASP A 432 36.67 3.76 -17.68
C ASP A 432 35.94 4.25 -16.41
N HIS A 433 35.48 5.51 -16.42
CA HIS A 433 34.79 6.13 -15.29
C HIS A 433 33.93 7.33 -15.73
N TRP A 434 33.15 7.87 -14.78
CA TRP A 434 32.38 9.10 -14.94
C TRP A 434 33.14 10.28 -14.33
N GLU A 435 33.31 11.38 -15.06
CA GLU A 435 33.82 12.67 -14.56
C GLU A 435 32.67 13.63 -14.28
N VAL A 436 32.64 14.29 -13.12
CA VAL A 436 31.68 15.37 -12.84
C VAL A 436 32.05 16.61 -13.65
N MET A 437 31.10 17.15 -14.40
CA MET A 437 31.30 18.32 -15.25
C MET A 437 31.24 19.62 -14.45
N ALA A 438 32.12 20.56 -14.78
CA ALA A 438 32.07 21.91 -14.25
C ALA A 438 31.01 22.75 -14.98
N THR A 439 30.35 23.63 -14.23
CA THR A 439 29.48 24.69 -14.76
C THR A 439 30.03 26.04 -14.36
N ASP A 440 29.95 27.01 -15.27
CA ASP A 440 30.36 28.40 -15.05
C ASP A 440 29.16 29.34 -15.18
N ARG A 441 29.26 30.53 -14.59
CA ARG A 441 28.13 31.47 -14.40
C ARG A 441 28.41 32.77 -15.13
N GLU A 442 27.60 33.13 -16.12
CA GLU A 442 27.55 34.52 -16.57
C GLU A 442 26.98 35.37 -15.43
N MET A 443 27.81 36.24 -14.84
CA MET A 443 27.38 37.20 -13.82
C MET A 443 26.34 38.18 -14.38
N THR A 444 25.08 37.84 -14.16
CA THR A 444 23.97 38.77 -14.01
C THR A 444 23.26 38.40 -12.72
N ASP A 445 22.83 39.41 -11.97
CA ASP A 445 22.49 39.25 -10.56
C ASP A 445 21.32 38.25 -10.31
N ASP A 446 21.30 37.70 -9.10
CA ASP A 446 20.48 36.56 -8.62
C ASP A 446 20.64 35.19 -9.32
N LYS A 447 21.18 35.10 -10.54
CA LYS A 447 21.22 33.82 -11.28
C LYS A 447 22.24 32.80 -10.75
N MET A 448 21.78 32.01 -9.78
CA MET A 448 22.17 30.60 -9.67
C MET A 448 21.92 29.85 -10.98
N TRP A 449 22.63 28.73 -11.15
CA TRP A 449 22.57 27.77 -12.27
C TRP A 449 23.32 28.23 -13.53
N GLY A 450 24.47 27.60 -13.77
CA GLY A 450 25.40 27.97 -14.84
C GLY A 450 25.15 27.27 -16.18
N TYR A 451 26.11 27.40 -17.09
CA TYR A 451 26.23 26.57 -18.30
C TYR A 451 27.35 25.55 -18.14
N LEU A 452 27.24 24.40 -18.83
CA LEU A 452 28.34 23.44 -18.92
C LEU A 452 29.53 24.04 -19.68
N THR A 453 30.70 24.06 -19.07
CA THR A 453 31.92 24.63 -19.67
C THR A 453 32.60 23.70 -20.68
N GLY A 454 32.33 22.40 -20.59
CA GLY A 454 33.12 21.35 -21.24
C GLY A 454 34.33 20.87 -20.41
N GLU A 455 34.66 21.58 -19.32
CA GLU A 455 35.72 21.22 -18.37
C GLU A 455 35.19 20.33 -17.22
N VAL A 456 36.12 19.71 -16.50
CA VAL A 456 35.85 18.78 -15.40
C VAL A 456 35.94 19.49 -14.06
N ARG A 457 35.02 19.22 -13.13
CA ARG A 457 35.12 19.68 -11.74
C ARG A 457 36.33 19.01 -11.09
N LYS A 458 37.22 19.81 -10.51
CA LYS A 458 38.44 19.37 -9.84
C LYS A 458 38.46 19.81 -8.38
N ASP A 459 39.16 19.04 -7.55
CA ASP A 459 39.38 19.34 -6.14
C ASP A 459 40.49 20.40 -5.94
N ALA A 460 40.87 20.65 -4.69
CA ALA A 460 41.93 21.60 -4.34
C ALA A 460 43.35 21.14 -4.75
N ASN A 461 43.56 19.85 -5.05
CA ASN A 461 44.82 19.31 -5.57
C ASN A 461 44.89 19.37 -7.11
N GLY A 462 43.74 19.53 -7.77
CA GLY A 462 43.59 19.52 -9.22
C GLY A 462 43.12 18.17 -9.80
N ASP A 463 42.81 17.20 -8.93
CA ASP A 463 42.30 15.88 -9.32
C ASP A 463 40.81 15.97 -9.68
N PRO A 464 40.33 15.26 -10.72
CA PRO A 464 38.94 15.32 -11.14
C PRO A 464 38.02 14.62 -10.14
N TYR A 465 36.81 15.15 -9.94
CA TYR A 465 35.75 14.46 -9.20
C TYR A 465 35.24 13.29 -10.05
N VAL A 466 35.73 12.09 -9.73
CA VAL A 466 35.39 10.85 -10.43
C VAL A 466 34.31 10.04 -9.71
N SER A 467 33.48 9.37 -10.52
CA SER A 467 32.40 8.51 -10.06
C SER A 467 32.38 7.19 -10.81
N ARG A 468 31.71 6.18 -10.23
CA ARG A 468 31.61 4.83 -10.78
C ARG A 468 30.14 4.39 -10.88
N PRO A 469 29.76 3.64 -11.93
CA PRO A 469 28.44 3.02 -12.03
C PRO A 469 28.09 2.23 -10.77
N GLY A 470 26.88 2.43 -10.24
CA GLY A 470 26.38 1.77 -9.03
C GLY A 470 26.78 2.40 -7.70
N MET A 471 27.51 3.53 -7.70
CA MET A 471 27.80 4.27 -6.46
C MET A 471 26.57 5.04 -5.98
N GLU A 472 26.33 5.03 -4.68
CA GLU A 472 25.38 5.91 -3.98
C GLU A 472 26.16 7.02 -3.26
N TYR A 473 25.61 8.23 -3.25
CA TYR A 473 26.14 9.39 -2.52
C TYR A 473 25.05 9.99 -1.63
N LEU A 474 25.40 10.33 -0.39
CA LEU A 474 24.52 11.08 0.51
C LEU A 474 24.63 12.58 0.20
N LEU A 475 23.51 13.21 -0.11
CA LEU A 475 23.40 14.66 -0.28
C LEU A 475 23.30 15.33 1.08
N ASP A 476 24.40 15.92 1.52
CA ASP A 476 24.47 16.84 2.66
C ASP A 476 24.93 18.24 2.22
N VAL A 477 24.94 19.19 3.16
CA VAL A 477 25.36 20.57 2.93
C VAL A 477 26.83 20.67 2.47
N SER A 478 27.71 19.77 2.90
CA SER A 478 29.11 19.76 2.45
C SER A 478 29.21 19.35 0.99
N MET A 479 28.55 18.26 0.59
CA MET A 479 28.56 17.79 -0.79
C MET A 479 27.92 18.80 -1.75
N LEU A 480 26.88 19.53 -1.33
CA LEU A 480 26.31 20.60 -2.16
C LEU A 480 27.23 21.82 -2.31
N ASN A 481 28.06 22.14 -1.31
CA ASN A 481 29.10 23.17 -1.43
C ASN A 481 30.24 22.71 -2.37
N ASP A 482 30.72 21.47 -2.23
CA ASP A 482 31.73 20.90 -3.12
C ASP A 482 31.26 20.84 -4.59
N LEU A 483 29.95 20.70 -4.79
CA LEU A 483 29.31 20.68 -6.11
C LEU A 483 28.75 22.03 -6.57
N GLU A 484 28.93 23.14 -5.83
CA GLU A 484 28.27 24.43 -6.13
C GLU A 484 28.42 24.88 -7.60
N ASN A 485 29.57 24.61 -8.21
CA ASN A 485 29.87 24.92 -9.62
C ASN A 485 29.81 23.69 -10.53
N CYS A 486 28.79 22.84 -10.33
CA CYS A 486 28.46 21.68 -11.16
C CYS A 486 26.98 21.62 -11.60
N PHE A 487 26.18 22.66 -11.28
CA PHE A 487 24.73 22.66 -11.45
C PHE A 487 24.23 23.60 -12.56
N TYR A 488 23.39 23.08 -13.46
CA TYR A 488 22.59 23.89 -14.41
C TYR A 488 21.10 23.53 -14.35
N MET A 489 20.24 24.40 -14.87
CA MET A 489 18.79 24.14 -14.97
C MET A 489 18.44 23.31 -16.21
N LYS A 490 17.62 22.27 -16.01
CA LYS A 490 16.94 21.54 -17.08
C LYS A 490 15.45 21.45 -16.72
N ALA A 491 14.59 21.77 -17.68
CA ALA A 491 13.15 21.62 -17.55
C ALA A 491 12.74 20.13 -17.72
N ASP A 492 11.65 19.74 -17.06
CA ASP A 492 11.19 18.35 -17.08
C ASP A 492 10.58 18.00 -18.46
N PRO A 493 10.88 16.82 -19.04
CA PRO A 493 10.44 16.47 -20.39
C PRO A 493 8.91 16.47 -20.53
N GLY A 494 8.40 17.11 -21.59
CA GLY A 494 6.97 17.21 -21.86
C GLY A 494 6.22 18.30 -21.06
N SER A 495 6.90 19.04 -20.18
CA SER A 495 6.30 20.16 -19.43
C SER A 495 5.78 21.31 -20.30
N GLY A 496 6.28 21.44 -21.54
CA GLY A 496 5.90 22.51 -22.48
C GLY A 496 6.60 23.85 -22.23
N HIS A 497 7.43 23.95 -21.19
CA HIS A 497 8.21 25.13 -20.86
C HIS A 497 9.63 25.04 -21.43
N THR A 498 10.23 26.19 -21.76
CA THR A 498 11.62 26.29 -22.23
C THR A 498 12.61 26.34 -21.07
N ASN A 499 13.90 26.20 -21.38
CA ASN A 499 14.98 26.59 -20.45
C ASN A 499 14.94 28.12 -20.26
N GLY A 500 14.10 28.59 -19.34
CA GLY A 500 13.87 30.01 -19.04
C GLY A 500 14.63 30.48 -17.81
N ASN A 501 14.62 31.80 -17.57
CA ASN A 501 15.05 32.37 -16.31
C ASN A 501 14.06 31.97 -15.19
N PRO A 502 14.47 31.25 -14.13
CA PRO A 502 13.56 30.88 -13.04
C PRO A 502 13.13 32.10 -12.22
N PHE A 503 13.94 33.17 -12.19
CA PHE A 503 13.66 34.44 -11.49
C PHE A 503 12.62 35.32 -12.20
N ASN A 504 11.55 34.71 -12.71
CA ASN A 504 10.26 35.37 -12.84
C ASN A 504 9.39 34.78 -11.72
N ASP A 505 9.71 35.20 -10.50
CA ASP A 505 9.81 34.39 -9.27
C ASP A 505 8.47 33.86 -8.69
N LYS A 506 7.39 33.91 -9.47
CA LYS A 506 6.11 33.30 -9.10
C LYS A 506 6.30 31.79 -8.92
N PRO A 507 5.92 31.21 -7.78
CA PRO A 507 6.05 29.78 -7.54
C PRO A 507 5.20 29.04 -8.55
N HIS A 508 5.86 28.35 -9.47
CA HIS A 508 5.23 27.40 -10.35
C HIS A 508 4.62 26.29 -9.48
N LYS A 509 3.32 26.41 -9.18
CA LYS A 509 2.52 25.41 -8.45
C LYS A 509 2.40 24.14 -9.30
N GLY A 510 3.49 23.38 -9.35
CA GLY A 510 3.70 22.27 -10.26
C GLY A 510 5.16 22.16 -10.73
N ALA A 511 5.99 21.50 -9.94
CA ALA A 511 6.85 20.39 -10.36
C ALA A 511 7.85 20.50 -11.56
N GLN A 512 8.13 21.64 -12.19
CA GLN A 512 8.65 21.65 -13.58
C GLN A 512 10.18 21.78 -13.86
N THR A 513 11.05 22.08 -12.89
CA THR A 513 12.51 22.25 -13.12
C THR A 513 13.41 21.56 -12.09
N HIS A 514 14.58 21.08 -12.51
CA HIS A 514 15.58 20.43 -11.66
C HIS A 514 16.98 21.04 -11.82
N ALA A 515 17.74 21.07 -10.73
CA ALA A 515 19.17 21.39 -10.71
C ALA A 515 19.97 20.15 -11.10
N ILE A 516 20.53 20.15 -12.30
CA ILE A 516 21.21 19.00 -12.88
C ILE A 516 22.69 19.04 -12.55
N ILE A 517 23.17 18.00 -11.86
CA ILE A 517 24.58 17.57 -11.89
C ILE A 517 24.77 16.75 -13.16
N THR A 518 25.83 16.99 -13.92
CA THR A 518 26.14 16.18 -15.11
C THR A 518 27.46 15.46 -14.97
N VAL A 519 27.47 14.20 -15.40
CA VAL A 519 28.68 13.40 -15.54
C VAL A 519 28.97 13.06 -17.00
N ARG A 520 30.24 13.06 -17.38
CA ARG A 520 30.73 12.70 -18.71
C ARG A 520 31.51 11.39 -18.66
N ALA A 521 31.30 10.54 -19.67
CA ALA A 521 32.05 9.29 -19.80
C ALA A 521 33.51 9.55 -20.20
N VAL A 522 34.44 8.87 -19.53
CA VAL A 522 35.86 8.84 -19.89
C VAL A 522 36.18 7.55 -20.61
N TRP A 523 36.88 7.66 -21.73
CA TRP A 523 37.24 6.55 -22.61
C TRP A 523 38.75 6.28 -22.57
N LYS A 524 39.13 4.99 -22.59
CA LYS A 524 40.51 4.54 -22.76
C LYS A 524 40.65 3.73 -24.04
N LYS A 525 41.67 4.05 -24.84
CA LYS A 525 41.97 3.35 -26.08
C LYS A 525 42.44 1.92 -25.81
N TYR A 526 42.00 0.96 -26.63
CA TYR A 526 42.20 -0.46 -26.38
C TYR A 526 43.29 -1.06 -27.29
N GLU A 527 44.43 -1.49 -26.73
CA GLU A 527 45.64 -1.79 -27.51
C GLU A 527 45.99 -3.29 -27.70
N SER A 528 45.18 -4.27 -27.26
CA SER A 528 45.50 -5.68 -27.51
C SER A 528 44.31 -6.62 -27.68
N LYS A 529 44.30 -7.35 -28.81
CA LYS A 529 43.22 -8.20 -29.36
C LYS A 529 41.90 -7.44 -29.59
N PRO A 530 41.16 -7.70 -30.69
CA PRO A 530 39.83 -7.15 -30.83
C PRO A 530 38.91 -7.76 -29.78
N THR A 531 38.49 -6.95 -28.81
CA THR A 531 37.18 -7.13 -28.18
C THR A 531 36.08 -6.81 -29.23
N ILE A 532 34.84 -7.17 -28.93
CA ILE A 532 33.66 -6.84 -29.74
C ILE A 532 32.46 -6.56 -28.83
N PRO A 533 31.49 -5.74 -29.25
CA PRO A 533 30.24 -5.57 -28.53
C PRO A 533 29.40 -6.85 -28.58
N TYR A 534 28.74 -7.17 -27.48
CA TYR A 534 27.68 -8.18 -27.39
C TYR A 534 26.49 -7.62 -26.60
N THR A 535 25.27 -8.07 -26.94
CA THR A 535 24.02 -7.58 -26.32
C THR A 535 23.41 -8.65 -25.44
N VAL A 536 23.00 -8.27 -24.22
CA VAL A 536 22.12 -9.06 -23.36
C VAL A 536 20.71 -8.50 -23.48
N ARG A 537 19.80 -9.28 -24.08
CA ARG A 537 18.40 -8.95 -24.32
C ARG A 537 17.51 -9.60 -23.27
N TYR A 538 16.74 -8.80 -22.53
CA TYR A 538 15.79 -9.29 -21.52
C TYR A 538 14.38 -9.30 -22.12
N VAL A 539 13.75 -10.46 -22.16
CA VAL A 539 12.41 -10.67 -22.75
C VAL A 539 11.46 -11.20 -21.70
N THR A 540 10.32 -10.55 -21.53
CA THR A 540 9.19 -11.08 -20.74
C THR A 540 8.22 -11.82 -21.66
N ALA A 541 7.65 -12.93 -21.18
CA ALA A 541 6.64 -13.69 -21.91
C ALA A 541 5.70 -14.45 -20.95
N GLU A 542 4.60 -14.98 -21.48
CA GLU A 542 3.69 -15.87 -20.76
C GLU A 542 3.81 -17.32 -21.28
N ILE A 543 3.45 -18.28 -20.43
CA ILE A 543 3.54 -19.72 -20.73
C ILE A 543 2.18 -20.28 -21.08
N LYS A 544 2.14 -21.11 -22.12
CA LYS A 544 0.97 -21.82 -22.63
C LYS A 544 1.37 -23.21 -23.07
N ASP A 545 0.62 -24.21 -22.65
CA ASP A 545 0.88 -25.63 -22.93
C ASP A 545 2.33 -26.10 -22.60
N GLY A 546 2.97 -25.43 -21.64
CA GLY A 546 4.35 -25.71 -21.20
C GLY A 546 5.46 -25.01 -21.99
N GLN A 547 5.13 -24.18 -22.98
CA GLN A 547 6.06 -23.41 -23.81
C GLN A 547 5.77 -21.89 -23.72
N ILE A 548 6.67 -21.04 -24.22
CA ILE A 548 6.39 -19.61 -24.40
C ILE A 548 5.32 -19.44 -25.48
N ASP A 549 4.27 -18.63 -25.23
CA ASP A 549 3.40 -18.14 -26.30
C ASP A 549 4.09 -16.97 -27.02
N PRO A 550 4.54 -17.12 -28.29
CA PRO A 550 5.35 -16.09 -28.96
C PRO A 550 4.59 -14.79 -29.22
N SER A 551 3.26 -14.78 -29.12
CA SER A 551 2.45 -13.57 -29.22
C SER A 551 2.54 -12.67 -27.98
N THR A 552 3.17 -13.16 -26.89
CA THR A 552 3.32 -12.45 -25.61
C THR A 552 4.75 -11.94 -25.34
N GLU A 553 5.70 -12.17 -26.26
CA GLU A 553 7.10 -11.78 -26.09
C GLU A 553 7.30 -10.25 -26.16
N LYS A 554 7.51 -9.60 -25.00
CA LYS A 554 7.89 -8.18 -24.86
C LYS A 554 9.37 -8.09 -24.45
N VAL A 555 10.22 -7.56 -25.32
CA VAL A 555 11.57 -7.09 -24.93
C VAL A 555 11.39 -5.93 -23.95
N ILE A 556 12.04 -6.00 -22.79
CA ILE A 556 11.95 -4.97 -21.75
C ILE A 556 13.24 -4.13 -21.60
N GLU A 557 14.38 -4.70 -21.97
CA GLU A 557 15.71 -4.07 -21.85
C GLU A 557 16.69 -4.75 -22.81
N GLU A 558 17.59 -3.97 -23.42
CA GLU A 558 18.79 -4.49 -24.09
C GLU A 558 20.04 -3.79 -23.53
N ARG A 559 21.02 -4.55 -23.03
CA ARG A 559 22.30 -4.02 -22.51
C ARG A 559 23.47 -4.50 -23.34
N THR A 560 24.23 -3.57 -23.93
CA THR A 560 25.46 -3.89 -24.65
C THR A 560 26.64 -4.03 -23.67
N HIS A 561 27.62 -4.87 -23.98
CA HIS A 561 28.83 -5.11 -23.20
C HIS A 561 29.98 -5.44 -24.17
N THR A 562 31.23 -5.46 -23.73
CA THR A 562 32.37 -5.88 -24.58
C THR A 562 32.98 -7.20 -24.10
N VAL A 563 33.46 -8.03 -25.04
CA VAL A 563 34.12 -9.31 -24.77
C VAL A 563 35.22 -9.59 -25.80
N ASN A 564 36.28 -10.32 -25.42
CA ASN A 564 37.35 -10.68 -26.37
C ASN A 564 36.77 -11.51 -27.52
N LYS A 565 37.06 -11.16 -28.77
CA LYS A 565 36.61 -11.96 -29.93
C LYS A 565 37.12 -13.39 -29.81
N GLY A 566 36.20 -14.34 -29.94
CA GLY A 566 36.45 -15.77 -29.81
C GLY A 566 36.46 -16.30 -28.37
N ALA A 567 36.26 -15.47 -27.34
CA ALA A 567 36.09 -15.93 -25.96
C ALA A 567 34.69 -16.49 -25.70
N MET A 568 34.56 -17.26 -24.62
CA MET A 568 33.30 -17.82 -24.16
C MET A 568 32.52 -16.81 -23.32
N LEU A 569 31.26 -16.55 -23.71
CA LEU A 569 30.28 -15.86 -22.87
C LEU A 569 29.47 -16.89 -22.08
N VAL A 570 29.15 -16.58 -20.82
CA VAL A 570 28.19 -17.30 -19.97
C VAL A 570 27.29 -16.26 -19.34
N THR A 571 25.98 -16.48 -19.30
CA THR A 571 25.03 -15.54 -18.68
C THR A 571 24.92 -15.76 -17.17
N ASP A 572 25.01 -14.68 -16.40
CA ASP A 572 24.68 -14.68 -14.97
C ASP A 572 23.16 -14.68 -14.78
N LEU A 573 22.60 -15.87 -14.52
CA LEU A 573 21.17 -16.09 -14.40
C LEU A 573 20.65 -16.11 -12.96
N TYR A 574 21.49 -16.45 -11.97
CA TYR A 574 21.05 -16.72 -10.60
C TYR A 574 22.07 -16.27 -9.55
N GLN A 575 21.59 -15.78 -8.40
CA GLN A 575 22.45 -15.27 -7.31
C GLN A 575 23.29 -16.37 -6.66
N ASP A 576 22.64 -17.42 -6.13
CA ASP A 576 23.33 -18.54 -5.48
C ASP A 576 22.37 -19.73 -5.32
N GLY A 577 22.72 -20.90 -5.86
CA GLY A 577 22.15 -22.25 -5.60
C GLY A 577 20.63 -22.52 -5.73
N THR A 578 19.80 -21.48 -5.69
CA THR A 578 18.38 -21.49 -5.31
C THR A 578 17.45 -21.14 -6.47
N LYS A 579 18.01 -20.90 -7.66
CA LYS A 579 17.32 -20.41 -8.87
C LYS A 579 16.62 -19.04 -8.68
N THR A 580 16.99 -18.29 -7.65
CA THR A 580 16.64 -16.87 -7.50
C THR A 580 17.38 -16.07 -8.57
N PRO A 581 16.69 -15.27 -9.42
CA PRO A 581 17.33 -14.55 -10.52
C PRO A 581 18.48 -13.65 -10.08
N SER A 582 19.52 -13.52 -10.91
CA SER A 582 20.71 -12.69 -10.64
C SER A 582 20.37 -11.24 -10.29
N ALA A 583 21.28 -10.56 -9.60
CA ALA A 583 21.07 -9.15 -9.20
C ALA A 583 20.78 -8.25 -10.42
N SER A 584 21.45 -8.51 -11.55
CA SER A 584 21.20 -7.82 -12.82
C SER A 584 19.77 -8.01 -13.34
N ILE A 585 19.24 -9.24 -13.30
CA ILE A 585 17.85 -9.51 -13.70
C ILE A 585 16.85 -8.83 -12.76
N GLN A 586 17.11 -8.85 -11.44
CA GLN A 586 16.24 -8.19 -10.47
C GLN A 586 16.22 -6.67 -10.64
N ALA A 587 17.36 -6.04 -10.92
CA ALA A 587 17.45 -4.60 -11.17
C ALA A 587 16.64 -4.19 -12.41
N VAL A 588 16.77 -4.95 -13.52
CA VAL A 588 15.97 -4.74 -14.74
C VAL A 588 14.47 -4.84 -14.46
N LEU A 589 14.04 -5.83 -13.67
CA LEU A 589 12.62 -5.98 -13.31
C LEU A 589 12.09 -4.85 -12.40
N ARG A 590 12.92 -4.26 -11.53
CA ARG A 590 12.55 -3.16 -10.60
C ARG A 590 12.64 -1.75 -11.20
N GLY A 591 12.67 -1.62 -12.53
CA GLY A 591 12.69 -0.32 -13.20
C GLY A 591 14.03 0.09 -13.84
N GLU A 592 15.12 -0.68 -13.70
CA GLU A 592 16.29 -0.51 -14.60
C GLU A 592 16.04 -1.11 -16.00
N ASN A 593 14.84 -0.94 -16.55
CA ASN A 593 14.47 -1.32 -17.91
C ASN A 593 14.22 -0.08 -18.77
N ASP A 594 13.99 -0.27 -20.08
CA ASP A 594 13.88 0.83 -21.04
C ASP A 594 12.67 1.74 -20.77
N ALA A 595 11.57 1.13 -20.30
CA ALA A 595 10.27 1.75 -20.03
C ALA A 595 10.15 2.40 -18.64
N LYS A 596 11.08 2.10 -17.72
CA LYS A 596 11.04 2.50 -16.29
C LYS A 596 9.80 1.99 -15.54
N GLU A 597 9.25 0.86 -15.98
CA GLU A 597 8.13 0.17 -15.33
C GLU A 597 8.68 -0.77 -14.23
N ASP A 598 8.12 -0.77 -13.01
CA ASP A 598 8.44 -1.80 -12.01
C ASP A 598 7.55 -3.04 -12.23
N TYR A 599 8.13 -4.10 -12.79
CA TYR A 599 7.46 -5.36 -13.08
C TYR A 599 7.21 -6.20 -11.81
N THR A 600 7.77 -5.81 -10.66
CA THR A 600 7.63 -6.49 -9.36
C THR A 600 6.51 -5.91 -8.49
N ASN A 601 6.14 -4.64 -8.67
CA ASN A 601 5.03 -3.99 -7.94
C ASN A 601 3.61 -4.49 -8.32
N SER A 602 3.48 -5.59 -9.07
CA SER A 602 2.20 -6.11 -9.60
C SER A 602 1.62 -7.30 -8.81
N GLY A 603 1.88 -7.36 -7.50
CA GLY A 603 1.25 -8.31 -6.56
C GLY A 603 1.99 -9.64 -6.40
N ASN A 604 1.24 -10.73 -6.17
CA ASN A 604 1.75 -12.05 -5.76
C ASN A 604 2.49 -12.84 -6.88
N VAL A 605 3.24 -12.17 -7.75
CA VAL A 605 3.88 -12.76 -8.94
C VAL A 605 5.39 -12.79 -8.78
N ARG A 606 6.01 -13.99 -8.86
CA ARG A 606 7.47 -14.13 -8.86
C ARG A 606 7.96 -14.36 -10.29
N TRP A 607 8.85 -13.51 -10.77
CA TRP A 607 9.53 -13.70 -12.05
C TRP A 607 10.65 -14.75 -11.94
N VAL A 608 10.77 -15.62 -12.95
CA VAL A 608 11.81 -16.67 -13.05
C VAL A 608 12.35 -16.78 -14.48
N VAL A 609 13.56 -17.35 -14.61
CA VAL A 609 14.22 -17.53 -15.92
C VAL A 609 13.68 -18.77 -16.65
N TYR A 610 13.20 -18.59 -17.88
CA TYR A 610 12.84 -19.68 -18.78
C TYR A 610 14.09 -20.18 -19.52
N GLU A 611 14.77 -21.15 -18.91
CA GLU A 611 16.04 -21.68 -19.42
C GLU A 611 16.04 -22.28 -20.84
N PRO A 612 14.99 -22.94 -21.38
CA PRO A 612 15.07 -23.62 -22.68
C PRO A 612 15.36 -22.71 -23.87
N LYS A 613 14.85 -21.47 -23.86
CA LYS A 613 15.06 -20.45 -24.90
C LYS A 613 16.11 -19.40 -24.49
N THR A 614 16.63 -19.47 -23.26
CA THR A 614 17.64 -18.54 -22.73
C THR A 614 19.04 -18.94 -23.17
N THR A 615 19.83 -17.98 -23.65
CA THR A 615 21.22 -18.17 -24.09
C THR A 615 22.15 -18.36 -22.89
N LYS A 616 22.24 -19.59 -22.36
CA LYS A 616 23.08 -19.91 -21.19
C LYS A 616 24.59 -19.67 -21.44
N MET A 617 25.05 -19.87 -22.67
CA MET A 617 26.45 -19.79 -23.08
C MET A 617 26.58 -19.48 -24.58
N ILE A 618 27.64 -18.77 -24.96
CA ILE A 618 28.11 -18.62 -26.34
C ILE A 618 29.59 -18.99 -26.36
N GLN A 619 29.94 -20.16 -26.90
CA GLN A 619 31.29 -20.75 -26.72
C GLN A 619 32.44 -19.93 -27.31
N SER A 620 32.17 -19.16 -28.37
CA SER A 620 33.15 -18.34 -29.06
C SER A 620 32.43 -17.17 -29.72
N VAL A 621 32.50 -15.98 -29.11
CA VAL A 621 31.71 -14.82 -29.57
C VAL A 621 32.36 -14.17 -30.81
N ASP A 622 31.55 -13.92 -31.84
CA ASP A 622 31.86 -13.11 -33.01
C ASP A 622 30.67 -12.19 -33.39
N MET A 623 30.85 -11.31 -34.38
CA MET A 623 29.83 -10.32 -34.79
C MET A 623 28.54 -10.93 -35.38
N ASN A 624 28.46 -12.25 -35.57
CA ASN A 624 27.27 -12.95 -36.08
C ASN A 624 26.46 -13.63 -34.97
N ASN A 625 27.05 -13.82 -33.78
CA ASN A 625 26.45 -14.54 -32.66
C ASN A 625 26.46 -13.74 -31.34
N ASN A 626 26.76 -12.45 -31.39
CA ASN A 626 26.95 -11.56 -30.22
C ASN A 626 25.66 -11.12 -29.49
N VAL A 627 24.61 -11.95 -29.47
CA VAL A 627 23.36 -11.65 -28.74
C VAL A 627 23.00 -12.81 -27.82
N ALA A 628 22.99 -12.55 -26.51
CA ALA A 628 22.47 -13.45 -25.49
C ALA A 628 21.07 -13.00 -25.08
N THR A 629 20.06 -13.87 -25.22
CA THR A 629 18.69 -13.56 -24.82
C THR A 629 18.34 -14.26 -23.51
N ILE A 630 17.77 -13.53 -22.55
CA ILE A 630 17.28 -14.04 -21.27
C ILE A 630 15.75 -13.91 -21.28
N TYR A 631 15.06 -15.06 -21.17
CA TYR A 631 13.60 -15.09 -21.09
C TYR A 631 13.14 -15.16 -19.64
N LEU A 632 12.18 -14.30 -19.30
CA LEU A 632 11.61 -14.13 -17.97
C LEU A 632 10.10 -14.41 -18.04
N ILE A 633 9.61 -15.27 -17.14
CA ILE A 633 8.21 -15.68 -17.09
C ILE A 633 7.64 -15.51 -15.68
N LYS A 634 6.32 -15.35 -15.59
CA LYS A 634 5.58 -15.28 -14.33
C LYS A 634 5.40 -16.69 -13.74
N GLY A 635 5.76 -16.88 -12.48
CA GLY A 635 5.44 -18.08 -11.70
C GLY A 635 4.29 -17.81 -10.71
N ASN A 636 3.26 -18.66 -10.72
CA ASN A 636 2.22 -18.67 -9.70
C ASN A 636 2.82 -19.09 -8.36
N THR A 637 2.67 -18.25 -7.33
CA THR A 637 3.23 -18.46 -5.99
C THR A 637 2.30 -19.21 -5.04
N LYS A 638 1.03 -19.40 -5.44
CA LYS A 638 -0.06 -19.90 -4.57
C LYS A 638 -1.02 -20.83 -5.31
N VAL A 639 -1.72 -21.68 -4.57
CA VAL A 639 -2.83 -22.52 -5.06
C VAL A 639 -4.07 -22.28 -4.18
N ASN A 640 -5.19 -21.90 -4.81
CA ASN A 640 -6.46 -21.66 -4.12
C ASN A 640 -7.34 -22.92 -4.09
N VAL A 641 -8.18 -23.06 -3.06
CA VAL A 641 -9.24 -24.07 -2.97
C VAL A 641 -10.54 -23.51 -2.39
N GLU A 642 -11.68 -23.95 -2.92
CA GLU A 642 -13.01 -23.74 -2.36
C GLU A 642 -13.82 -25.04 -2.28
N LYS A 643 -14.80 -25.10 -1.38
CA LYS A 643 -15.79 -26.19 -1.32
C LYS A 643 -17.04 -25.87 -2.15
N ALA A 644 -17.53 -26.85 -2.91
CA ALA A 644 -18.86 -26.82 -3.50
C ALA A 644 -19.78 -27.92 -2.94
N TRP A 645 -21.07 -27.61 -2.84
CA TRP A 645 -22.12 -28.51 -2.36
C TRP A 645 -23.21 -28.69 -3.42
N THR A 646 -23.38 -29.92 -3.92
CA THR A 646 -24.45 -30.28 -4.87
C THR A 646 -25.84 -30.42 -4.21
N SER A 647 -25.86 -30.52 -2.88
CA SER A 647 -27.04 -30.64 -2.02
C SER A 647 -27.06 -29.47 -1.05
N ARG A 648 -28.20 -28.78 -0.94
CA ARG A 648 -28.40 -27.74 0.09
C ARG A 648 -28.43 -28.32 1.49
N ASP A 649 -28.91 -29.56 1.61
CA ASP A 649 -28.98 -30.32 2.85
C ASP A 649 -27.68 -31.15 2.99
N HIS A 650 -26.54 -30.46 3.16
CA HIS A 650 -25.29 -31.09 3.58
C HIS A 650 -25.23 -31.19 5.12
N THR A 651 -24.35 -32.04 5.65
CA THR A 651 -24.25 -32.34 7.10
C THR A 651 -22.83 -32.27 7.65
N GLU A 652 -21.86 -32.04 6.78
CA GLU A 652 -20.45 -31.79 7.04
C GLU A 652 -20.28 -30.42 7.72
N ALA A 653 -19.78 -30.42 8.97
CA ALA A 653 -19.43 -29.19 9.69
C ALA A 653 -18.07 -28.63 9.24
N GLU A 654 -17.18 -29.51 8.79
CA GLU A 654 -15.87 -29.20 8.25
C GLU A 654 -15.44 -30.30 7.25
N VAL A 655 -14.46 -29.99 6.41
CA VAL A 655 -13.80 -30.91 5.49
C VAL A 655 -12.30 -30.73 5.58
N ASN A 656 -11.56 -31.83 5.73
CA ASN A 656 -10.10 -31.83 5.69
C ASN A 656 -9.63 -31.98 4.25
N VAL A 657 -8.80 -31.06 3.76
CA VAL A 657 -8.23 -31.11 2.42
C VAL A 657 -6.70 -31.08 2.46
N GLN A 658 -6.08 -31.75 1.50
CA GLN A 658 -4.64 -31.87 1.34
C GLN A 658 -4.21 -31.31 -0.01
N LEU A 659 -3.26 -30.36 0.00
CA LEU A 659 -2.51 -30.02 -1.19
C LEU A 659 -1.51 -31.14 -1.48
N GLN A 660 -1.50 -31.62 -2.72
CA GLN A 660 -0.58 -32.63 -3.21
C GLN A 660 0.18 -32.19 -4.46
N ARG A 661 1.39 -32.73 -4.63
CA ARG A 661 2.25 -32.48 -5.80
C ARG A 661 2.88 -33.74 -6.41
N ARG A 662 3.16 -33.71 -7.72
CA ARG A 662 4.01 -34.70 -8.43
C ARG A 662 4.68 -34.06 -9.66
N LYS A 663 5.80 -34.59 -10.16
CA LYS A 663 6.49 -34.00 -11.33
C LYS A 663 5.98 -34.53 -12.67
N THR A 664 5.43 -35.75 -12.69
CA THR A 664 4.91 -36.42 -13.89
C THR A 664 3.74 -37.33 -13.52
N ASP A 665 2.92 -37.71 -14.50
CA ASP A 665 1.76 -38.59 -14.26
C ASP A 665 2.13 -40.02 -13.81
N ALA A 666 3.39 -40.41 -13.98
CA ALA A 666 3.94 -41.69 -13.54
C ALA A 666 4.47 -41.68 -12.09
N GLU A 667 4.48 -40.52 -11.42
CA GLU A 667 4.89 -40.39 -10.01
C GLU A 667 3.69 -40.44 -9.06
N ASN A 668 3.91 -41.03 -7.88
CA ASN A 668 2.96 -40.95 -6.78
C ASN A 668 2.85 -39.51 -6.26
N TRP A 669 1.62 -39.10 -5.92
CA TRP A 669 1.35 -37.82 -5.29
C TRP A 669 2.00 -37.71 -3.91
N GLN A 670 2.61 -36.55 -3.64
CA GLN A 670 3.29 -36.21 -2.39
C GLN A 670 2.45 -35.19 -1.62
N LYS A 671 2.21 -35.42 -0.33
CA LYS A 671 1.61 -34.45 0.60
C LYS A 671 2.46 -33.18 0.66
N VAL A 672 1.83 -32.01 0.57
CA VAL A 672 2.46 -30.70 0.85
C VAL A 672 1.95 -30.17 2.19
N GLU A 673 0.65 -29.90 2.27
CA GLU A 673 -0.01 -29.30 3.43
C GLU A 673 -1.41 -29.90 3.62
N ASN A 674 -1.87 -30.00 4.86
CA ASN A 674 -3.26 -30.29 5.22
C ASN A 674 -3.91 -29.05 5.84
N THR A 675 -5.14 -28.75 5.46
CA THR A 675 -5.93 -27.64 6.03
C THR A 675 -7.39 -28.06 6.20
N VAL A 676 -8.09 -27.41 7.12
CA VAL A 676 -9.53 -27.58 7.33
C VAL A 676 -10.29 -26.51 6.56
N LEU A 677 -11.31 -26.86 5.79
CA LEU A 677 -12.33 -25.97 5.24
C LEU A 677 -13.61 -26.07 6.09
N ASN A 678 -14.17 -24.94 6.50
CA ASN A 678 -15.42 -24.88 7.26
C ASN A 678 -16.07 -23.49 7.13
N GLU A 679 -17.28 -23.34 7.69
CA GLU A 679 -18.07 -22.09 7.65
C GLU A 679 -17.30 -20.87 8.20
N GLY A 680 -16.51 -21.04 9.25
CA GLY A 680 -15.70 -19.96 9.84
C GLY A 680 -14.58 -19.47 8.92
N LYS A 681 -14.11 -20.34 8.02
CA LYS A 681 -13.20 -20.02 6.91
C LYS A 681 -13.93 -19.78 5.57
N LYS A 682 -15.26 -19.55 5.58
CA LYS A 682 -16.12 -19.44 4.37
C LYS A 682 -15.97 -20.59 3.35
N TRP A 683 -15.47 -21.75 3.79
CA TRP A 683 -15.08 -22.87 2.93
C TRP A 683 -13.99 -22.57 1.87
N GLU A 684 -13.18 -21.53 2.05
CA GLU A 684 -12.08 -21.15 1.16
C GLU A 684 -10.70 -21.28 1.84
N HIS A 685 -9.66 -21.58 1.08
CA HIS A 685 -8.26 -21.50 1.53
C HIS A 685 -7.29 -21.22 0.38
N GLN A 686 -6.09 -20.77 0.73
CA GLN A 686 -5.02 -20.44 -0.19
C GLN A 686 -3.69 -20.97 0.38
N PHE A 687 -3.10 -21.94 -0.31
CA PHE A 687 -1.81 -22.51 0.01
C PHE A 687 -0.69 -21.69 -0.65
N ASP A 688 0.42 -21.48 0.07
CA ASP A 688 1.69 -21.06 -0.53
C ASP A 688 2.42 -22.30 -1.09
N VAL A 689 3.10 -22.18 -2.25
CA VAL A 689 3.66 -23.36 -2.93
C VAL A 689 5.14 -23.26 -3.32
N ASP A 690 5.87 -24.35 -3.09
CA ASP A 690 7.26 -24.49 -3.56
C ASP A 690 7.33 -24.45 -5.09
N LEU A 691 8.25 -23.65 -5.62
CA LEU A 691 8.57 -23.61 -7.04
C LEU A 691 9.67 -24.62 -7.38
N TYR A 692 9.30 -25.86 -7.66
CA TYR A 692 10.23 -26.79 -8.32
C TYR A 692 10.18 -26.60 -9.83
N TYR A 693 11.33 -26.22 -10.38
CA TYR A 693 11.61 -26.28 -11.81
C TYR A 693 12.70 -27.31 -12.05
N GLU A 694 12.32 -28.49 -12.56
CA GLU A 694 13.24 -29.31 -13.33
C GLU A 694 13.45 -28.58 -14.66
N LEU A 695 14.54 -27.81 -14.75
CA LEU A 695 14.73 -26.88 -15.86
C LEU A 695 15.14 -27.66 -17.11
N PRO A 696 14.44 -27.50 -18.25
CA PRO A 696 14.62 -28.39 -19.36
C PRO A 696 15.99 -28.22 -20.04
N SER A 697 16.62 -29.35 -20.38
CA SER A 697 17.91 -29.41 -21.06
C SER A 697 17.83 -29.02 -22.55
N THR A 698 16.66 -29.20 -23.16
CA THR A 698 16.39 -28.94 -24.58
C THR A 698 14.98 -28.38 -24.77
N GLU A 699 14.68 -27.79 -25.94
CA GLU A 699 13.31 -27.34 -26.31
C GLU A 699 12.26 -28.46 -26.35
N LYS A 700 12.67 -29.74 -26.31
CA LYS A 700 11.77 -30.90 -26.33
C LYS A 700 11.47 -31.44 -24.93
N ASP A 701 12.24 -31.03 -23.94
CA ASP A 701 12.00 -31.37 -22.55
C ASP A 701 10.92 -30.40 -22.02
N PHE A 702 9.78 -30.93 -21.54
CA PHE A 702 8.73 -30.08 -20.97
C PHE A 702 9.19 -29.46 -19.65
N VAL A 703 8.76 -28.22 -19.37
CA VAL A 703 8.96 -27.61 -18.04
C VAL A 703 8.16 -28.41 -17.01
N LYS A 704 8.84 -29.27 -16.25
CA LYS A 704 8.27 -29.90 -15.05
C LYS A 704 8.24 -28.87 -13.92
N THR A 705 7.20 -28.04 -13.94
CA THR A 705 6.61 -27.54 -12.71
C THR A 705 6.04 -28.71 -11.92
N TRP A 706 5.83 -28.54 -10.61
CA TRP A 706 4.95 -29.44 -9.88
C TRP A 706 3.54 -29.37 -10.50
N GLN A 707 3.00 -30.52 -10.94
CA GLN A 707 1.55 -30.66 -11.04
C GLN A 707 1.01 -30.58 -9.61
N TYR A 708 0.02 -29.72 -9.37
CA TYR A 708 -0.66 -29.57 -8.09
C TYR A 708 -2.11 -30.04 -8.18
N ARG A 709 -2.59 -30.78 -7.16
CA ARG A 709 -4.02 -31.03 -6.93
C ARG A 709 -4.39 -30.81 -5.48
N VAL A 710 -5.66 -30.56 -5.21
CA VAL A 710 -6.20 -30.55 -3.85
C VAL A 710 -7.24 -31.66 -3.74
N VAL A 711 -7.17 -32.47 -2.68
CA VAL A 711 -8.04 -33.62 -2.43
C VAL A 711 -8.59 -33.61 -1.00
N GLU A 712 -9.75 -34.20 -0.75
CA GLU A 712 -10.21 -34.49 0.62
C GLU A 712 -9.40 -35.65 1.21
N ILE A 713 -9.27 -35.66 2.54
CA ILE A 713 -8.61 -36.73 3.30
C ILE A 713 -9.53 -37.28 4.39
N ASP A 714 -9.38 -38.57 4.69
CA ASP A 714 -10.10 -39.23 5.77
C ASP A 714 -9.51 -38.89 7.16
N GLY A 715 -10.13 -39.43 8.22
CA GLY A 715 -9.67 -39.24 9.60
C GLY A 715 -8.29 -39.85 9.94
N ASN A 716 -7.64 -40.54 8.99
CA ASN A 716 -6.28 -41.07 9.08
C ASN A 716 -5.31 -40.30 8.14
N GLU A 717 -5.72 -39.13 7.63
CA GLU A 717 -5.06 -38.34 6.58
C GLU A 717 -4.94 -39.04 5.21
N THR A 718 -5.71 -40.11 4.95
CA THR A 718 -5.65 -40.87 3.69
C THR A 718 -6.41 -40.11 2.59
N PRO A 719 -5.80 -39.84 1.42
CA PRO A 719 -6.46 -39.21 0.28
C PRO A 719 -7.68 -40.00 -0.20
N ILE A 720 -8.81 -39.30 -0.34
CA ILE A 720 -10.02 -39.84 -0.97
C ILE A 720 -9.89 -39.56 -2.46
N GLU A 721 -9.66 -40.59 -3.28
CA GLU A 721 -9.53 -40.41 -4.73
C GLU A 721 -10.84 -39.99 -5.41
N GLU A 722 -10.73 -39.48 -6.64
CA GLU A 722 -11.87 -39.06 -7.49
C GLU A 722 -12.93 -40.16 -7.61
N ASN A 723 -14.22 -39.81 -7.40
CA ASN A 723 -15.35 -40.73 -7.26
C ASN A 723 -15.31 -41.67 -6.02
N GLY A 724 -14.37 -41.48 -5.10
CA GLY A 724 -14.34 -42.14 -3.79
C GLY A 724 -15.56 -41.80 -2.93
N GLN A 725 -15.82 -42.64 -1.93
CA GLN A 725 -16.98 -42.49 -1.04
C GLN A 725 -16.58 -42.12 0.39
N MET A 726 -17.33 -41.18 0.97
CA MET A 726 -17.20 -40.74 2.37
C MET A 726 -18.56 -40.81 3.07
N THR A 727 -18.56 -40.92 4.41
CA THR A 727 -19.79 -40.86 5.22
C THR A 727 -19.70 -39.69 6.20
N ALA A 728 -20.73 -38.83 6.23
CA ALA A 728 -20.86 -37.73 7.17
C ALA A 728 -22.24 -37.77 7.84
N GLY A 729 -22.26 -37.99 9.16
CA GLY A 729 -23.49 -38.32 9.88
C GLY A 729 -24.09 -39.63 9.35
N GLU A 730 -25.38 -39.62 9.02
CA GLU A 730 -26.07 -40.75 8.38
C GLU A 730 -25.96 -40.75 6.84
N ASN A 731 -25.29 -39.76 6.25
CA ASN A 731 -25.27 -39.54 4.80
C ASN A 731 -24.00 -40.07 4.14
N LEU A 732 -24.17 -40.80 3.04
CA LEU A 732 -23.09 -41.21 2.14
C LEU A 732 -22.92 -40.17 1.03
N TYR A 733 -21.68 -39.87 0.65
CA TYR A 733 -21.33 -38.96 -0.45
C TYR A 733 -20.30 -39.59 -1.37
N ARG A 734 -20.28 -39.13 -2.62
CA ARG A 734 -19.18 -39.28 -3.57
C ARG A 734 -18.41 -37.98 -3.66
N VAL A 735 -17.10 -38.03 -3.48
CA VAL A 735 -16.21 -36.87 -3.61
C VAL A 735 -15.77 -36.71 -5.07
N GLY A 736 -15.63 -35.46 -5.53
CA GLY A 736 -15.09 -35.14 -6.84
C GLY A 736 -14.33 -33.81 -6.85
N TYR A 737 -13.41 -33.67 -7.79
CA TYR A 737 -12.46 -32.56 -7.88
C TYR A 737 -12.44 -31.95 -9.28
N ARG A 738 -12.45 -30.62 -9.35
CA ARG A 738 -12.19 -29.87 -10.59
C ARG A 738 -11.30 -28.67 -10.34
N PHE A 739 -10.69 -28.14 -11.40
CA PHE A 739 -10.12 -26.80 -11.39
C PHE A 739 -11.09 -25.84 -12.08
N ASP A 740 -11.38 -24.71 -11.43
CA ASP A 740 -12.13 -23.59 -11.98
C ASP A 740 -11.14 -22.60 -12.59
N THR A 741 -11.12 -22.53 -13.93
CA THR A 741 -10.18 -21.71 -14.70
C THR A 741 -10.42 -20.21 -14.53
N ASP A 742 -11.68 -19.80 -14.32
CA ASP A 742 -12.04 -18.39 -14.19
C ASP A 742 -11.67 -17.86 -12.79
N LYS A 743 -11.81 -18.71 -11.76
CA LYS A 743 -11.39 -18.41 -10.38
C LYS A 743 -9.90 -18.68 -10.10
N GLN A 744 -9.22 -19.46 -10.94
CA GLN A 744 -7.90 -20.03 -10.67
C GLN A 744 -7.86 -20.79 -9.32
N ALA A 745 -8.83 -21.67 -9.11
CA ALA A 745 -9.01 -22.40 -7.85
C ALA A 745 -9.40 -23.87 -8.05
N TRP A 746 -8.94 -24.75 -7.16
CA TRP A 746 -9.50 -26.09 -7.03
C TRP A 746 -10.88 -26.02 -6.37
N VAL A 747 -11.86 -26.71 -6.93
CA VAL A 747 -13.20 -26.84 -6.35
C VAL A 747 -13.40 -28.29 -5.93
N VAL A 748 -13.67 -28.46 -4.64
CA VAL A 748 -13.88 -29.76 -4.00
C VAL A 748 -15.39 -29.97 -3.83
N GLU A 749 -15.98 -30.89 -4.58
CA GLU A 749 -17.43 -31.02 -4.74
C GLU A 749 -17.96 -32.38 -4.28
N ASN A 750 -18.87 -32.38 -3.29
CA ASN A 750 -19.44 -33.63 -2.76
C ASN A 750 -20.87 -33.84 -3.27
N THR A 751 -21.11 -35.05 -3.80
CA THR A 751 -22.39 -35.51 -4.33
C THR A 751 -23.04 -36.49 -3.35
N ARG A 752 -24.10 -36.07 -2.67
CA ARG A 752 -24.85 -36.94 -1.76
C ARG A 752 -25.43 -38.14 -2.52
N LEU A 753 -25.37 -39.31 -1.91
CA LEU A 753 -25.79 -40.59 -2.49
C LEU A 753 -27.03 -41.13 -1.78
N LEU A 754 -27.93 -41.73 -2.55
CA LEU A 754 -29.26 -42.15 -2.11
C LEU A 754 -29.65 -43.50 -2.73
N ASP A 755 -30.66 -44.14 -2.17
CA ASP A 755 -31.15 -45.45 -2.65
C ASP A 755 -32.50 -45.36 -3.36
N LEU A 756 -32.72 -46.26 -4.31
CA LEU A 756 -34.03 -46.48 -4.95
C LEU A 756 -34.48 -47.94 -4.79
N THR A 757 -35.60 -48.16 -4.11
CA THR A 757 -36.25 -49.48 -4.03
C THR A 757 -37.28 -49.64 -5.14
N VAL A 758 -37.21 -50.73 -5.91
CA VAL A 758 -38.20 -51.09 -6.94
C VAL A 758 -38.84 -52.43 -6.58
N SER A 759 -40.17 -52.52 -6.55
CA SER A 759 -40.89 -53.74 -6.15
C SER A 759 -41.98 -54.19 -7.12
N LYS A 760 -42.29 -55.51 -7.08
CA LYS A 760 -43.35 -56.13 -7.89
C LYS A 760 -44.42 -56.81 -7.05
N VAL A 761 -45.69 -56.46 -7.30
CA VAL A 761 -46.85 -57.17 -6.74
C VAL A 761 -47.82 -57.59 -7.85
N VAL A 762 -48.37 -58.80 -7.78
CA VAL A 762 -49.40 -59.31 -8.70
C VAL A 762 -50.71 -59.51 -7.94
N LYS A 763 -51.83 -59.12 -8.55
CA LYS A 763 -53.20 -59.14 -7.99
C LYS A 763 -54.20 -59.71 -9.02
N GLY A 764 -55.34 -60.21 -8.54
CA GLY A 764 -56.34 -60.93 -9.34
C GLY A 764 -56.14 -62.46 -9.30
N LYS A 765 -57.19 -63.24 -9.57
CA LYS A 765 -57.15 -64.71 -9.39
C LYS A 765 -56.36 -65.41 -10.51
N ALA A 766 -56.56 -65.02 -11.77
CA ALA A 766 -55.75 -65.50 -12.88
C ALA A 766 -54.35 -64.85 -12.97
N GLY A 767 -53.91 -64.12 -11.94
CA GLY A 767 -52.58 -63.49 -11.89
C GLY A 767 -51.48 -64.51 -11.59
N ASP A 768 -50.56 -64.69 -12.54
CA ASP A 768 -49.40 -65.57 -12.38
C ASP A 768 -48.39 -64.92 -11.42
N ARG A 769 -48.12 -65.62 -10.33
CA ARG A 769 -47.19 -65.21 -9.27
C ARG A 769 -45.75 -65.66 -9.53
N THR A 770 -45.57 -66.68 -10.36
CA THR A 770 -44.26 -67.21 -10.77
C THR A 770 -43.66 -66.44 -11.93
N LYS A 771 -44.51 -65.78 -12.73
CA LYS A 771 -44.11 -64.98 -13.88
C LYS A 771 -43.08 -63.90 -13.52
N GLU A 772 -42.06 -63.86 -14.35
CA GLU A 772 -41.08 -62.78 -14.46
C GLU A 772 -41.65 -61.58 -15.24
N PHE A 773 -41.54 -60.39 -14.65
CA PHE A 773 -41.89 -59.11 -15.25
C PHE A 773 -40.61 -58.30 -15.45
N VAL A 774 -40.43 -57.78 -16.67
CA VAL A 774 -39.22 -57.05 -17.10
C VAL A 774 -39.44 -55.56 -16.90
N PHE A 775 -38.44 -54.86 -16.37
CA PHE A 775 -38.44 -53.42 -16.18
C PHE A 775 -37.27 -52.80 -16.90
N ASP A 776 -37.55 -51.77 -17.69
CA ASP A 776 -36.54 -50.83 -18.18
C ASP A 776 -36.49 -49.64 -17.21
N ILE A 777 -35.30 -49.39 -16.65
CA ILE A 777 -35.03 -48.26 -15.75
C ILE A 777 -34.21 -47.25 -16.53
N GLN A 778 -34.69 -46.01 -16.60
CA GLN A 778 -33.99 -44.89 -17.22
C GLN A 778 -33.54 -43.91 -16.14
N ALA A 779 -32.30 -43.42 -16.20
CA ALA A 779 -31.75 -42.49 -15.23
C ALA A 779 -30.79 -41.46 -15.87
N SER A 780 -30.91 -40.19 -15.46
CA SER A 780 -29.95 -39.11 -15.73
C SER A 780 -29.55 -38.40 -14.44
N ASP A 781 -28.47 -37.64 -14.47
CA ASP A 781 -28.13 -36.67 -13.43
C ASP A 781 -29.04 -35.43 -13.47
N SER A 782 -28.74 -34.43 -12.63
CA SER A 782 -29.44 -33.15 -12.55
C SER A 782 -29.15 -32.18 -13.71
N GLY A 783 -28.09 -32.40 -14.49
CA GLY A 783 -27.81 -31.68 -15.74
C GLY A 783 -28.49 -32.31 -16.95
N GLY A 784 -29.10 -33.48 -16.80
CA GLY A 784 -29.70 -34.26 -17.88
C GLY A 784 -28.74 -35.22 -18.57
N GLN A 785 -27.49 -35.38 -18.08
CA GLN A 785 -26.56 -36.37 -18.62
C GLN A 785 -26.96 -37.77 -18.19
N ALA A 786 -26.89 -38.71 -19.11
CA ALA A 786 -27.31 -40.09 -18.90
C ALA A 786 -26.39 -40.78 -17.86
N LEU A 787 -26.97 -41.43 -16.83
CA LEU A 787 -26.17 -42.20 -15.88
C LEU A 787 -25.56 -43.43 -16.58
N ASN A 788 -24.34 -43.79 -16.18
CA ASN A 788 -23.62 -44.93 -16.72
C ASN A 788 -22.89 -45.68 -15.59
N GLY A 789 -22.48 -46.92 -15.87
CA GLY A 789 -21.71 -47.74 -14.94
C GLY A 789 -22.56 -48.65 -14.04
N ASP A 790 -21.88 -49.29 -13.09
CA ASP A 790 -22.41 -50.40 -12.30
C ASP A 790 -22.89 -49.97 -10.91
N TYR A 791 -24.17 -50.22 -10.61
CA TYR A 791 -24.79 -49.90 -9.33
C TYR A 791 -25.20 -51.18 -8.60
N SER A 792 -24.61 -51.47 -7.45
CA SER A 792 -25.00 -52.61 -6.62
C SER A 792 -26.46 -52.51 -6.19
N TYR A 793 -27.17 -53.64 -6.13
CA TYR A 793 -28.50 -53.74 -5.55
C TYR A 793 -28.64 -54.90 -4.57
N ILE A 794 -29.44 -54.67 -3.53
CA ILE A 794 -29.75 -55.66 -2.48
C ILE A 794 -31.13 -56.24 -2.76
N GLY A 795 -31.21 -57.57 -2.91
CA GLY A 795 -32.45 -58.29 -3.12
C GLY A 795 -33.18 -58.59 -1.81
N SER A 796 -34.49 -58.32 -1.77
CA SER A 796 -35.34 -58.60 -0.61
C SER A 796 -36.76 -59.01 -1.01
N VAL A 797 -37.52 -59.57 -0.06
CA VAL A 797 -38.97 -59.74 -0.19
C VAL A 797 -39.64 -58.48 0.33
N LYS A 798 -40.69 -58.02 -0.34
CA LYS A 798 -41.51 -56.91 0.14
C LYS A 798 -42.35 -57.38 1.33
N ALA A 799 -42.30 -56.63 2.44
CA ALA A 799 -42.99 -56.97 3.68
C ALA A 799 -44.48 -57.32 3.45
N GLY A 800 -44.92 -58.46 4.01
CA GLY A 800 -46.25 -59.03 3.81
C GLY A 800 -46.33 -60.11 2.71
N PHE A 801 -45.24 -60.36 1.98
CA PHE A 801 -45.12 -61.43 0.98
C PHE A 801 -44.07 -62.50 1.36
N ASP A 802 -43.59 -62.47 2.60
CA ASP A 802 -42.49 -63.28 3.15
C ASP A 802 -42.73 -64.80 3.09
N THR A 803 -44.00 -65.23 3.12
CA THR A 803 -44.43 -66.64 2.95
C THR A 803 -44.86 -66.99 1.52
N GLN A 804 -44.82 -66.01 0.60
CA GLN A 804 -45.38 -66.10 -0.76
C GLN A 804 -44.33 -65.83 -1.86
N SER A 805 -43.11 -65.45 -1.49
CA SER A 805 -42.01 -65.10 -2.39
C SER A 805 -40.67 -65.45 -1.76
N GLN A 806 -39.67 -65.69 -2.59
CA GLN A 806 -38.26 -65.74 -2.18
C GLN A 806 -37.58 -64.44 -2.63
N LYS A 807 -36.61 -63.93 -1.87
CA LYS A 807 -35.86 -62.74 -2.30
C LYS A 807 -35.18 -63.02 -3.66
N PRO A 808 -35.03 -62.01 -4.54
CA PRO A 808 -34.04 -62.09 -5.59
C PRO A 808 -32.63 -62.10 -4.97
N ASP A 809 -31.64 -62.55 -5.72
CA ASP A 809 -30.25 -62.45 -5.32
C ASP A 809 -29.79 -60.98 -5.24
N ASN A 810 -28.68 -60.75 -4.55
CA ASN A 810 -27.98 -59.47 -4.63
C ASN A 810 -27.18 -59.45 -5.94
N GLY A 811 -27.04 -58.29 -6.57
CA GLY A 811 -26.35 -58.20 -7.85
C GLY A 811 -26.00 -56.77 -8.25
N THR A 812 -25.68 -56.59 -9.52
CA THR A 812 -25.25 -55.32 -10.11
C THR A 812 -26.20 -54.90 -11.22
N LEU A 813 -26.52 -53.61 -11.26
CA LEU A 813 -27.32 -52.96 -12.29
C LEU A 813 -26.45 -52.03 -13.14
N THR A 814 -26.04 -52.50 -14.32
CA THR A 814 -25.28 -51.70 -15.28
C THR A 814 -26.21 -50.75 -16.02
N PHE A 815 -25.97 -49.44 -15.90
CA PHE A 815 -26.56 -48.43 -16.79
C PHE A 815 -25.65 -48.20 -18.01
N GLN A 816 -26.25 -48.21 -19.20
CA GLN A 816 -25.61 -47.85 -20.47
C GLN A 816 -26.47 -46.81 -21.18
N ASN A 817 -25.90 -45.64 -21.48
CA ASN A 817 -26.62 -44.48 -22.01
C ASN A 817 -27.89 -44.15 -21.20
N GLY A 818 -27.78 -44.21 -19.86
CA GLY A 818 -28.89 -43.90 -18.95
C GLY A 818 -29.93 -45.00 -18.85
N LYS A 819 -29.68 -46.21 -19.37
CA LYS A 819 -30.66 -47.30 -19.43
C LYS A 819 -30.12 -48.58 -18.81
N ALA A 820 -30.92 -49.20 -17.96
CA ALA A 820 -30.64 -50.51 -17.35
C ALA A 820 -31.92 -51.37 -17.34
N ARG A 821 -31.77 -52.68 -17.12
CA ARG A 821 -32.91 -53.62 -17.12
C ARG A 821 -32.84 -54.59 -15.94
N ILE A 822 -33.99 -54.83 -15.30
CA ILE A 822 -34.17 -55.83 -14.24
C ILE A 822 -35.38 -56.72 -14.51
N THR A 823 -35.49 -57.81 -13.76
CA THR A 823 -36.62 -58.73 -13.76
C THR A 823 -37.05 -59.01 -12.33
N LEU A 824 -38.36 -58.96 -12.03
CA LEU A 824 -38.91 -59.28 -10.70
C LEU A 824 -40.15 -60.19 -10.81
N LYS A 825 -40.29 -61.10 -9.83
CA LYS A 825 -41.49 -61.94 -9.60
C LYS A 825 -42.40 -61.33 -8.53
N HIS A 826 -43.58 -61.90 -8.33
CA HIS A 826 -44.50 -61.43 -7.28
C HIS A 826 -43.85 -61.45 -5.89
N GLY A 827 -43.93 -60.32 -5.18
CA GLY A 827 -43.44 -60.15 -3.81
C GLY A 827 -41.95 -59.77 -3.74
N GLN A 828 -41.23 -59.76 -4.86
CA GLN A 828 -39.82 -59.39 -4.89
C GLN A 828 -39.63 -57.87 -4.96
N GLN A 829 -38.53 -57.40 -4.37
CA GLN A 829 -38.03 -56.05 -4.55
C GLN A 829 -36.50 -56.04 -4.57
N ILE A 830 -35.92 -55.02 -5.20
CA ILE A 830 -34.49 -54.70 -5.08
C ILE A 830 -34.32 -53.27 -4.57
N GLN A 831 -33.29 -53.03 -3.76
CA GLN A 831 -32.82 -51.69 -3.42
C GLN A 831 -31.54 -51.41 -4.22
N ILE A 832 -31.64 -50.57 -5.24
CA ILE A 832 -30.49 -50.04 -5.99
C ILE A 832 -29.79 -49.01 -5.09
N LYS A 833 -28.49 -49.21 -4.86
CA LYS A 833 -27.68 -48.41 -3.94
C LYS A 833 -26.99 -47.24 -4.65
N ASN A 834 -26.61 -46.24 -3.87
CA ASN A 834 -25.57 -45.25 -4.21
C ASN A 834 -25.84 -44.42 -5.49
N LEU A 835 -27.11 -44.13 -5.78
CA LEU A 835 -27.51 -43.25 -6.89
C LEU A 835 -27.28 -41.76 -6.51
N PRO A 836 -26.89 -40.88 -7.46
CA PRO A 836 -26.71 -39.46 -7.17
C PRO A 836 -28.00 -38.76 -6.71
N VAL A 837 -27.88 -37.83 -5.76
CA VAL A 837 -28.95 -36.89 -5.42
C VAL A 837 -29.36 -36.07 -6.65
N ASN A 838 -30.64 -35.70 -6.73
CA ASN A 838 -31.28 -34.99 -7.84
C ASN A 838 -31.33 -35.75 -9.19
N ALA A 839 -30.87 -37.00 -9.24
CA ALA A 839 -31.00 -37.84 -10.43
C ALA A 839 -32.47 -37.97 -10.87
N GLN A 840 -32.72 -37.82 -12.17
CA GLN A 840 -34.03 -38.02 -12.78
C GLN A 840 -34.18 -39.49 -13.14
N ILE A 841 -35.11 -40.21 -12.51
CA ILE A 841 -35.29 -41.65 -12.70
C ILE A 841 -36.69 -41.95 -13.20
N THR A 842 -36.82 -42.88 -14.13
CA THR A 842 -38.10 -43.43 -14.62
C THR A 842 -38.03 -44.95 -14.73
N VAL A 843 -38.83 -45.63 -13.90
CA VAL A 843 -39.02 -47.09 -13.93
C VAL A 843 -40.24 -47.41 -14.80
N THR A 844 -40.05 -48.20 -15.84
CA THR A 844 -41.11 -48.65 -16.76
C THR A 844 -41.14 -50.18 -16.84
N GLU A 845 -42.25 -50.79 -16.46
CA GLU A 845 -42.50 -52.21 -16.71
C GLU A 845 -42.90 -52.45 -18.17
N GLN A 846 -42.36 -53.48 -18.81
CA GLN A 846 -42.75 -53.90 -20.15
C GLN A 846 -44.14 -54.55 -20.15
N SER A 847 -44.99 -54.15 -21.10
CA SER A 847 -46.39 -54.55 -21.19
C SER A 847 -46.58 -56.08 -21.25
N ALA A 848 -47.15 -56.65 -20.19
CA ALA A 848 -47.46 -58.07 -20.09
C ALA A 848 -48.91 -58.35 -20.50
N LYS A 849 -49.12 -59.17 -21.55
CA LYS A 849 -50.45 -59.49 -22.10
C LYS A 849 -51.43 -59.96 -21.02
N GLY A 850 -52.55 -59.23 -20.87
CA GLY A 850 -53.61 -59.53 -19.90
C GLY A 850 -53.42 -58.95 -18.49
N TYR A 851 -52.37 -58.15 -18.26
CA TYR A 851 -52.17 -57.40 -17.02
C TYR A 851 -52.41 -55.91 -17.22
N GLN A 852 -53.01 -55.27 -16.21
CA GLN A 852 -53.06 -53.82 -16.05
C GLN A 852 -52.02 -53.43 -14.99
N THR A 853 -51.03 -52.63 -15.39
CA THR A 853 -49.94 -52.13 -14.54
C THR A 853 -50.32 -50.78 -13.92
N SER A 854 -49.94 -50.56 -12.65
CA SER A 854 -50.11 -49.30 -11.92
C SER A 854 -48.92 -49.01 -11.01
N TYR A 855 -48.52 -47.74 -10.88
CA TYR A 855 -47.33 -47.31 -10.16
C TYR A 855 -47.69 -46.52 -8.89
N THR A 856 -46.99 -46.81 -7.80
CA THR A 856 -47.02 -46.02 -6.57
C THR A 856 -45.59 -45.59 -6.23
N VAL A 857 -45.34 -44.29 -6.18
CA VAL A 857 -44.01 -43.70 -5.93
C VAL A 857 -44.03 -43.02 -4.57
N ASN A 858 -43.16 -43.43 -3.64
CA ASN A 858 -43.10 -42.92 -2.26
C ASN A 858 -44.46 -42.91 -1.53
N GLY A 859 -45.31 -43.90 -1.82
CA GLY A 859 -46.67 -44.04 -1.26
C GLY A 859 -47.78 -43.37 -2.06
N GLU A 860 -47.46 -42.50 -3.04
CA GLU A 860 -48.45 -41.81 -3.87
C GLU A 860 -48.69 -42.53 -5.20
N ASN A 861 -49.95 -42.67 -5.62
CA ASN A 861 -50.27 -43.23 -6.95
C ASN A 861 -49.84 -42.26 -8.07
N LYS A 862 -49.13 -42.77 -9.08
CA LYS A 862 -48.64 -42.00 -10.24
C LYS A 862 -49.01 -42.71 -11.55
N ASN A 863 -49.04 -41.95 -12.65
CA ASN A 863 -49.27 -42.48 -14.00
C ASN A 863 -48.07 -43.25 -14.57
N GLY A 864 -46.90 -43.18 -13.92
CA GLY A 864 -45.66 -43.88 -14.28
C GLY A 864 -44.65 -43.83 -13.14
N GLY A 865 -43.59 -44.64 -13.19
CA GLY A 865 -42.57 -44.75 -12.13
C GLY A 865 -41.49 -43.67 -12.16
N SER A 866 -41.86 -42.39 -12.38
CA SER A 866 -40.92 -41.28 -12.56
C SER A 866 -40.75 -40.42 -11.29
N LEU A 867 -39.51 -40.04 -10.97
CA LEU A 867 -39.16 -39.18 -9.82
C LEU A 867 -37.81 -38.45 -9.99
N THR A 868 -37.65 -37.34 -9.25
CA THR A 868 -36.33 -36.80 -8.87
C THR A 868 -35.89 -37.47 -7.56
N LEU A 869 -34.67 -38.00 -7.50
CA LEU A 869 -34.13 -38.64 -6.30
C LEU A 869 -33.58 -37.61 -5.29
N ILE A 870 -34.48 -36.98 -4.52
CA ILE A 870 -34.12 -36.03 -3.44
C ILE A 870 -33.94 -36.69 -2.06
N LYS A 871 -34.35 -37.94 -1.91
CA LYS A 871 -34.19 -38.78 -0.70
C LYS A 871 -34.27 -40.26 -1.08
N HIS A 872 -33.88 -41.17 -0.18
CA HIS A 872 -34.10 -42.61 -0.35
C HIS A 872 -35.57 -42.86 -0.70
N SER A 873 -35.82 -43.52 -1.82
CA SER A 873 -37.14 -43.55 -2.47
C SER A 873 -37.59 -44.95 -2.88
N THR A 874 -38.88 -45.08 -3.19
CA THR A 874 -39.57 -46.34 -3.50
C THR A 874 -40.45 -46.19 -4.72
N VAL A 875 -40.43 -47.19 -5.61
CA VAL A 875 -41.35 -47.34 -6.74
C VAL A 875 -41.96 -48.75 -6.69
N ASP A 876 -43.21 -48.82 -6.24
CA ASP A 876 -43.98 -50.04 -6.17
C ASP A 876 -44.82 -50.21 -7.44
N VAL A 877 -44.63 -51.34 -8.15
CA VAL A 877 -45.33 -51.60 -9.41
C VAL A 877 -46.27 -52.79 -9.25
N VAL A 878 -47.57 -52.51 -9.33
CA VAL A 878 -48.64 -53.48 -9.11
C VAL A 878 -49.28 -53.88 -10.43
N ASN A 879 -49.38 -55.19 -10.70
CA ASN A 879 -50.11 -55.72 -11.85
C ASN A 879 -51.40 -56.40 -11.41
N LYS A 880 -52.50 -56.07 -12.08
CA LYS A 880 -53.80 -56.73 -11.89
C LYS A 880 -54.19 -57.48 -13.15
N LYS A 881 -54.50 -58.77 -13.05
CA LYS A 881 -55.10 -59.56 -14.13
C LYS A 881 -56.57 -59.83 -13.83
N SER A 882 -57.40 -59.79 -14.87
CA SER A 882 -58.85 -59.98 -14.78
C SER A 882 -59.26 -61.31 -15.42
N ASP A 883 -60.34 -61.90 -14.92
CA ASP A 883 -60.72 -63.30 -15.19
C ASP A 883 -61.72 -63.45 -16.36
N ILE A 884 -61.67 -62.57 -17.37
CA ILE A 884 -62.67 -62.47 -18.46
C ILE A 884 -62.16 -63.13 -19.75
N ALA A 885 -62.98 -64.01 -20.35
CA ALA A 885 -62.69 -64.71 -21.60
C ALA A 885 -63.04 -63.88 -22.87
N ALA A 886 -62.46 -64.24 -24.01
CA ALA A 886 -62.60 -63.50 -25.27
C ALA A 886 -63.70 -64.06 -26.19
N THR A 887 -64.39 -63.14 -26.89
CA THR A 887 -65.25 -63.41 -28.05
C THR A 887 -64.78 -62.53 -29.21
N GLY A 888 -64.38 -63.11 -30.34
CA GLY A 888 -63.66 -62.40 -31.40
C GLY A 888 -64.44 -62.15 -32.69
N ILE A 889 -64.14 -61.01 -33.32
CA ILE A 889 -64.27 -60.69 -34.76
C ILE A 889 -62.98 -59.91 -35.12
N THR A 890 -62.51 -60.01 -36.37
CA THR A 890 -61.37 -59.24 -36.89
C THR A 890 -61.74 -58.45 -38.15
N ASP A 891 -60.84 -57.52 -38.51
CA ASP A 891 -60.85 -56.69 -39.74
C ASP A 891 -61.94 -55.59 -39.73
N ASP A 892 -61.71 -54.35 -40.18
CA ASP A 892 -60.90 -53.91 -41.33
C ASP A 892 -59.95 -52.69 -41.05
N ILE A 893 -59.39 -52.07 -42.10
CA ILE A 893 -58.08 -51.40 -42.12
C ILE A 893 -58.12 -49.89 -42.49
N ARG A 894 -57.46 -49.05 -41.66
CA ARG A 894 -56.92 -47.66 -41.91
C ARG A 894 -57.86 -46.53 -42.43
N GLY A 895 -57.79 -45.33 -41.83
CA GLY A 895 -58.20 -44.09 -42.55
C GLY A 895 -58.46 -42.79 -41.76
N ILE A 896 -57.39 -42.07 -41.37
CA ILE A 896 -57.28 -40.59 -41.20
C ILE A 896 -58.55 -39.77 -40.82
N GLY A 897 -58.67 -39.46 -39.52
CA GLY A 897 -58.60 -38.10 -38.95
C GLY A 897 -59.43 -36.92 -39.49
N ALA A 898 -60.53 -36.61 -38.81
CA ALA A 898 -61.03 -35.24 -38.53
C ALA A 898 -62.01 -35.28 -37.33
N GLY A 899 -62.13 -34.19 -36.54
CA GLY A 899 -63.18 -34.09 -35.50
C GLY A 899 -62.79 -33.29 -34.24
N LEU A 900 -63.13 -32.00 -34.22
CA LEU A 900 -63.13 -31.14 -33.02
C LEU A 900 -64.52 -31.18 -32.34
N GLY A 901 -64.62 -30.82 -31.05
CA GLY A 901 -65.85 -30.21 -30.51
C GLY A 901 -66.53 -30.85 -29.28
N MET A 902 -66.11 -30.42 -28.10
CA MET A 902 -66.97 -29.90 -26.99
C MET A 902 -68.42 -30.41 -26.77
N ALA A 903 -68.61 -31.07 -25.62
CA ALA A 903 -69.58 -30.76 -24.55
C ALA A 903 -71.13 -30.93 -24.68
N ALA A 904 -71.66 -31.84 -23.83
CA ALA A 904 -72.91 -31.71 -23.02
C ALA A 904 -72.82 -32.77 -21.88
N ILE A 905 -73.05 -32.53 -20.57
CA ILE A 905 -74.24 -32.01 -19.83
C ILE A 905 -75.41 -33.03 -19.94
N ALA A 906 -75.98 -33.64 -18.89
CA ALA A 906 -76.46 -33.16 -17.57
C ALA A 906 -76.64 -34.36 -16.56
N VAL A 907 -77.20 -34.36 -15.32
CA VAL A 907 -77.69 -33.35 -14.33
C VAL A 907 -77.92 -34.00 -12.91
N LEU A 908 -77.78 -33.22 -11.80
CA LEU A 908 -78.31 -33.41 -10.40
C LEU A 908 -77.99 -34.70 -9.58
N SER A 909 -77.91 -34.70 -8.23
CA SER A 909 -78.73 -33.97 -7.23
C SER A 909 -78.02 -33.56 -5.91
N PHE A 910 -78.71 -32.68 -5.15
CA PHE A 910 -78.47 -32.13 -3.80
C PHE A 910 -78.04 -33.13 -2.71
N GLY A 911 -77.45 -32.73 -1.57
CA GLY A 911 -77.03 -31.40 -1.08
C GLY A 911 -76.91 -31.35 0.47
N GLY A 912 -76.13 -30.42 1.05
CA GLY A 912 -75.99 -30.29 2.51
C GLY A 912 -75.00 -29.22 3.02
N LEU A 913 -75.52 -28.20 3.69
CA LEU A 913 -74.81 -27.14 4.44
C LEU A 913 -74.90 -27.44 5.97
N ALA A 914 -74.19 -26.84 6.92
CA ALA A 914 -73.18 -25.76 6.99
C ALA A 914 -72.45 -25.80 8.36
N LEU A 915 -71.40 -24.96 8.55
CA LEU A 915 -71.16 -24.02 9.69
C LEU A 915 -69.70 -23.92 10.20
N LEU A 916 -69.22 -22.67 10.37
CA LEU A 916 -68.21 -22.20 11.35
C LEU A 916 -66.74 -22.73 11.22
N ARG A 917 -65.67 -22.05 11.66
CA ARG A 917 -65.31 -20.61 11.74
C ARG A 917 -63.76 -20.49 11.87
N LEU A 918 -63.22 -19.27 11.69
CA LEU A 918 -61.93 -18.68 12.16
C LEU A 918 -61.06 -19.50 13.16
N LYS A 919 -59.72 -19.42 13.22
CA LYS A 919 -58.83 -18.24 13.02
C LYS A 919 -57.32 -18.61 12.94
N LYS A 920 -56.44 -17.68 12.50
CA LYS A 920 -54.98 -17.70 12.78
C LYS A 920 -54.68 -17.32 14.25
N GLY A 921 -53.59 -17.85 14.85
CA GLY A 921 -52.73 -17.02 15.72
C GLY A 921 -52.01 -17.60 16.95
N ARG A 922 -50.71 -17.95 16.77
CA ARG A 922 -49.53 -17.56 17.59
C ARG A 922 -49.28 -18.15 19.01
N LYS A 923 -48.00 -18.52 19.23
CA LYS A 923 -47.31 -18.93 20.50
C LYS A 923 -47.76 -20.29 21.09
N ARG A 924 -46.91 -21.00 21.83
CA ARG A 924 -45.47 -20.75 22.10
C ARG A 924 -44.59 -21.35 21.03
#